data_AF-A0A3D4UD32-F1
#
_entry.id   AF-A0A3D4UD32-F1
#
_cell.length_a   1.000
_cell.length_b   1.000
_cell.length_c   1.000
_cell.angle_alpha   90.00
_cell.angle_beta   90.00
_cell.angle_gamma   90.00
#
_symmetry.space_group_name_H-M   'P 1'
#
loop_
_entity.id
_entity.type
_entity.pdbx_description
1 polymer ?
#
loop_
_entity_poly.entity_id
_entity_poly.type
_entity_poly.pdbx_seq_one_letter_code
_entity_poly.pdbx_strand_id
1 'polypeptide(L)'
;MRTRLHGWLQAAFLLWLALAQGQAWADFSGYYTLRPMNTGNWTLNFPEAISPRSNSSSVQIASNVGDDTQLTVVAQQAGTVSAQLGYNARQSSGAGYLINGQAYSSGSGRVSFQVKAGDTFGFYIGSTPARYAPSPSNAPGTLNISNFSPPSSPTCASGATAAPIISAVVPDMNSASVMFNYCPPEGQTASYTVTAQPGGLSGSGTVTPVVVSNLDSYTNYSFTVTATVGSNSYTSNPVSAKTLCQVSDTQRGCRASPPMPQAPSITSVTMGSKSMQVGYSYSGPPQTLQFQAQATSLTSGEIYRSALGNSNPLTINGLTPGHSYTVLVTAYNSAQFGHNSDPVKAGLAQLVIKEAAAGNQSVRLVFSNVNGSDSDANISVTATPTSGGVPVSAQQISSPYLLQGLKNGVSYTVTLTGSNRYGSNSSISSAPFTPGTVPGAPQGLQVQQGDGQATISFTPPADNGGSAITKYLVVAEPGNIVVPVLASPAVVQGLNNGQTYNIRVMAHNLWGNSAAASSGPYIPGMLPVPPTPRNIIIGNGQAEVAFTPAADVPGLPISYYTVTATPPAGTASGPVTATGKGSPLLLRGLSNGLPYQLSLSATNVLGTSPGQNAGTLVTSAQPNQPVIQSVSISGNVATVSFYQGQPGYDPAQQYTVNAFVAGPVGLPLGSGISVSGPTSPLTLPPLPWGQNYQFQVTAQNSTGPSLSSLSGSYGMQRSRWMTGLPDTLPLGKLMIPGTHDSGSYETILDLGETQDWDVAEQLANGIRFLDVRVADSGLCREVKLQNYPFEVRHGFVCLGNFQTEVMDPVNTFLANNSGETVLMSVKDEDTLNTSLFMQTVINNPANGFVTQAGPATPLRTVRGKVVLFDRFDAGTGVPWGQNPPVATQDEYDLDQNCYFVWAGGWFPWFDCSIDYPAKARKVVEFLNLANQQQGQGAAPTFWINFASAQWNGMYIGNSAEVANAAVNEYFGQINKMPGGQPPRRFGSAILMDYPNRQGDKVINSLLNFNRVAQ
;
A
#
# COMPACT_ATOMS: atom_id res chain seq x y z
N MET A 1 -35.07 41.88 57.52
CA MET A 1 -36.27 41.51 56.74
C MET A 1 -35.86 40.79 55.43
N ARG A 2 -36.80 40.08 54.76
CA ARG A 2 -36.79 39.65 53.33
C ARG A 2 -35.66 38.72 52.81
N THR A 3 -35.85 37.43 53.07
CA THR A 3 -35.89 36.31 52.09
C THR A 3 -35.41 36.46 50.62
N ARG A 4 -34.49 35.55 50.24
CA ARG A 4 -34.52 34.62 49.07
C ARG A 4 -35.02 35.06 47.68
N LEU A 5 -34.15 34.86 46.67
CA LEU A 5 -34.44 34.26 45.35
C LEU A 5 -33.12 33.70 44.76
N HIS A 6 -33.07 32.84 43.75
CA HIS A 6 -33.59 31.48 43.52
C HIS A 6 -33.10 31.07 42.11
N GLY A 7 -32.69 29.82 41.90
CA GLY A 7 -32.42 29.25 40.56
C GLY A 7 -30.94 28.97 40.25
N TRP A 8 -30.57 27.84 39.65
CA TRP A 8 -31.34 26.64 39.28
C TRP A 8 -30.46 25.37 39.44
N LEU A 9 -31.09 24.19 39.44
CA LEU A 9 -30.46 22.90 39.77
C LEU A 9 -30.38 21.91 38.58
N GLN A 10 -29.76 20.76 38.86
CA GLN A 10 -29.89 19.45 38.16
C GLN A 10 -31.39 19.03 38.04
N ALA A 11 -31.87 17.98 37.37
CA ALA A 11 -31.38 16.73 36.74
C ALA A 11 -32.56 16.13 35.90
N ALA A 12 -32.56 14.95 35.24
CA ALA A 12 -31.60 14.06 34.55
C ALA A 12 -32.38 12.82 34.00
N PHE A 13 -31.67 11.76 33.55
CA PHE A 13 -32.10 10.34 33.54
C PHE A 13 -33.16 9.80 32.52
N LEU A 14 -32.67 8.97 31.58
CA LEU A 14 -33.08 7.59 31.20
C LEU A 14 -34.52 7.12 30.84
N LEU A 15 -34.52 6.18 29.85
CA LEU A 15 -35.36 4.96 29.64
C LEU A 15 -36.75 4.96 28.92
N TRP A 16 -36.72 4.48 27.65
CA TRP A 16 -37.41 3.27 27.10
C TRP A 16 -38.92 3.22 26.70
N LEU A 17 -39.21 2.25 25.79
CA LEU A 17 -40.52 1.81 25.23
C LEU A 17 -41.27 2.86 24.36
N ALA A 18 -42.05 2.54 23.32
CA ALA A 18 -42.37 1.32 22.54
C ALA A 18 -43.08 1.75 21.21
N LEU A 19 -43.33 0.93 20.16
CA LEU A 19 -43.05 -0.50 19.90
C LEU A 19 -42.39 -0.67 18.48
N ALA A 20 -42.78 -1.43 17.44
CA ALA A 20 -43.90 -2.32 17.09
C ALA A 20 -43.43 -3.59 16.29
N GLN A 21 -44.31 -4.26 15.54
CA GLN A 21 -44.15 -5.66 15.04
C GLN A 21 -44.31 -5.82 13.50
N GLY A 22 -43.69 -6.86 12.93
CA GLY A 22 -43.91 -7.40 11.56
C GLY A 22 -43.03 -8.64 11.27
N GLN A 23 -43.46 -9.59 10.43
CA GLN A 23 -42.80 -10.90 10.15
C GLN A 23 -43.01 -11.34 8.66
N ALA A 24 -42.61 -12.51 8.09
CA ALA A 24 -42.20 -13.81 8.63
C ALA A 24 -41.38 -14.72 7.66
N TRP A 25 -40.58 -15.64 8.22
CA TRP A 25 -40.28 -17.06 7.84
C TRP A 25 -40.00 -17.51 6.38
N ALA A 26 -38.86 -18.22 6.17
CA ALA A 26 -38.74 -19.55 5.52
C ALA A 26 -37.27 -20.06 5.42
N ASP A 27 -37.05 -21.40 5.41
CA ASP A 27 -35.74 -22.11 5.39
C ASP A 27 -35.39 -22.78 4.02
N PHE A 28 -34.14 -23.26 3.83
CA PHE A 28 -33.76 -24.66 3.49
C PHE A 28 -32.21 -24.88 3.31
N SER A 29 -31.69 -26.13 3.25
CA SER A 29 -30.24 -26.42 3.41
C SER A 29 -29.65 -27.73 2.76
N GLY A 30 -28.32 -27.77 2.55
CA GLY A 30 -27.45 -28.97 2.34
C GLY A 30 -27.07 -29.39 0.88
N TYR A 31 -26.09 -30.28 0.57
CA TYR A 31 -24.88 -30.79 1.30
C TYR A 31 -24.00 -31.76 0.38
N TYR A 32 -22.70 -31.96 0.69
CA TYR A 32 -21.75 -33.08 0.30
C TYR A 32 -20.94 -33.10 -1.05
N THR A 33 -20.13 -34.15 -1.30
CA THR A 33 -18.65 -34.04 -1.60
C THR A 33 -17.90 -35.25 -2.26
N LEU A 34 -16.70 -35.00 -2.88
CA LEU A 34 -15.49 -35.90 -3.11
C LEU A 34 -15.57 -37.06 -4.17
N ARG A 35 -14.50 -37.66 -4.79
CA ARG A 35 -13.10 -37.28 -5.23
C ARG A 35 -12.53 -38.32 -6.30
N PRO A 36 -11.21 -38.60 -6.61
CA PRO A 36 -10.72 -39.03 -7.96
C PRO A 36 -9.93 -40.37 -8.03
N MET A 37 -9.26 -40.71 -9.17
CA MET A 37 -7.86 -41.29 -9.25
C MET A 37 -7.32 -41.63 -10.69
N ASN A 38 -6.01 -41.35 -10.94
CA ASN A 38 -4.91 -42.14 -11.60
C ASN A 38 -5.08 -42.86 -12.99
N THR A 39 -4.10 -43.21 -13.86
CA THR A 39 -2.64 -42.99 -14.18
C THR A 39 -2.33 -43.69 -15.55
N GLY A 40 -1.20 -43.60 -16.30
CA GLY A 40 0.06 -42.81 -16.24
C GLY A 40 1.25 -43.45 -17.02
N ASN A 41 2.10 -42.64 -17.70
CA ASN A 41 3.45 -42.89 -18.29
C ASN A 41 3.67 -43.83 -19.52
N TRP A 42 4.68 -43.48 -20.37
CA TRP A 42 5.92 -44.23 -20.74
C TRP A 42 6.75 -43.47 -21.82
N THR A 43 7.98 -43.89 -22.14
CA THR A 43 9.04 -43.01 -22.74
C THR A 43 10.01 -43.76 -23.68
N LEU A 44 10.42 -43.17 -24.83
CA LEU A 44 11.73 -43.47 -25.44
C LEU A 44 12.31 -42.37 -26.39
N ASN A 45 13.29 -42.72 -27.22
CA ASN A 45 14.52 -41.93 -27.46
C ASN A 45 15.29 -42.32 -28.76
N PHE A 46 16.43 -41.65 -29.09
CA PHE A 46 17.30 -41.90 -30.27
C PHE A 46 18.83 -41.82 -29.97
N PRO A 47 19.72 -42.51 -30.73
CA PRO A 47 21.17 -42.43 -30.60
C PRO A 47 21.95 -41.76 -31.77
N GLU A 48 22.93 -40.92 -31.40
CA GLU A 48 24.26 -40.67 -32.02
C GLU A 48 24.43 -40.16 -33.49
N ALA A 49 25.65 -39.74 -33.89
CA ALA A 49 26.31 -38.44 -33.61
C ALA A 49 27.72 -38.33 -34.27
N ILE A 50 28.03 -37.21 -34.98
CA ILE A 50 29.40 -36.81 -35.39
C ILE A 50 29.54 -35.27 -35.31
N SER A 51 30.74 -34.74 -35.02
CA SER A 51 31.02 -33.30 -34.85
C SER A 51 32.44 -32.90 -35.31
N PRO A 52 32.64 -31.72 -35.95
CA PRO A 52 33.96 -31.15 -36.30
C PRO A 52 34.35 -29.91 -35.45
N ARG A 53 35.58 -29.41 -35.59
CA ARG A 53 36.15 -28.29 -34.79
C ARG A 53 36.40 -27.01 -35.59
N SER A 54 35.99 -25.88 -35.00
CA SER A 54 36.61 -24.54 -34.99
C SER A 54 36.94 -23.77 -36.29
N ASN A 55 36.35 -22.56 -36.35
CA ASN A 55 36.92 -21.28 -36.81
C ASN A 55 36.86 -20.87 -38.30
N SER A 56 35.73 -20.24 -38.62
CA SER A 56 35.61 -19.00 -39.44
C SER A 56 36.13 -18.98 -40.87
N SER A 57 35.20 -18.83 -41.83
CA SER A 57 35.47 -18.35 -43.19
C SER A 57 34.29 -17.48 -43.64
N SER A 58 34.55 -16.28 -44.16
CA SER A 58 33.51 -15.34 -44.59
C SER A 58 33.43 -15.27 -46.11
N VAL A 59 32.30 -15.69 -46.69
CA VAL A 59 32.01 -15.54 -48.12
C VAL A 59 31.25 -14.23 -48.35
N GLN A 60 31.70 -13.40 -49.28
CA GLN A 60 30.92 -12.26 -49.78
C GLN A 60 30.18 -12.66 -51.07
N ILE A 61 28.90 -12.28 -51.14
CA ILE A 61 28.05 -12.42 -52.32
C ILE A 61 27.46 -11.04 -52.60
N ALA A 62 27.60 -10.56 -53.84
CA ALA A 62 27.03 -9.30 -54.30
C ALA A 62 25.94 -9.60 -55.34
N SER A 63 24.74 -9.07 -55.11
CA SER A 63 23.59 -9.24 -56.00
C SER A 63 22.70 -8.00 -55.93
N ASN A 64 22.39 -7.42 -57.09
CA ASN A 64 21.19 -6.57 -57.20
C ASN A 64 19.97 -7.49 -57.13
N VAL A 65 18.99 -7.13 -56.32
CA VAL A 65 17.80 -7.95 -56.09
C VAL A 65 16.59 -7.04 -55.96
N GLY A 66 15.50 -7.39 -56.64
CA GLY A 66 14.19 -6.78 -56.42
C GLY A 66 13.52 -7.36 -55.17
N ASP A 67 12.34 -6.83 -54.86
CA ASP A 67 11.49 -7.37 -53.80
C ASP A 67 11.14 -8.85 -54.07
N ASP A 68 11.00 -9.63 -53.00
CA ASP A 68 10.85 -11.11 -53.00
C ASP A 68 11.99 -11.90 -53.67
N THR A 69 13.13 -12.00 -52.99
CA THR A 69 14.14 -13.04 -53.26
C THR A 69 14.80 -13.51 -51.96
N GLN A 70 14.88 -14.83 -51.77
CA GLN A 70 15.56 -15.46 -50.64
C GLN A 70 16.88 -16.10 -51.07
N LEU A 71 18.00 -15.58 -50.56
CA LEU A 71 19.28 -16.28 -50.65
C LEU A 71 19.29 -17.42 -49.61
N THR A 72 19.52 -18.67 -50.02
CA THR A 72 19.52 -19.83 -49.10
C THR A 72 20.88 -20.53 -49.10
N VAL A 73 21.48 -20.70 -47.93
CA VAL A 73 22.78 -21.34 -47.71
C VAL A 73 22.62 -22.51 -46.75
N VAL A 74 23.15 -23.69 -47.11
CA VAL A 74 23.20 -24.87 -46.23
C VAL A 74 24.51 -24.86 -45.43
N ALA A 75 24.42 -24.83 -44.11
CA ALA A 75 25.55 -25.02 -43.23
C ALA A 75 25.97 -26.51 -43.22
N GLN A 76 27.10 -26.86 -43.85
CA GLN A 76 27.56 -28.26 -43.87
C GLN A 76 28.22 -28.72 -42.56
N GLN A 77 28.60 -27.79 -41.69
CA GLN A 77 29.18 -28.04 -40.37
C GLN A 77 28.63 -27.02 -39.37
N ALA A 78 28.64 -27.34 -38.07
CA ALA A 78 28.12 -26.45 -37.04
C ALA A 78 29.10 -25.31 -36.69
N GLY A 79 28.60 -24.09 -36.52
CA GLY A 79 29.43 -22.93 -36.13
C GLY A 79 28.73 -21.58 -36.22
N THR A 80 29.48 -20.52 -35.89
CA THR A 80 29.00 -19.13 -35.95
C THR A 80 29.03 -18.58 -37.37
N VAL A 81 27.89 -18.09 -37.86
CA VAL A 81 27.80 -17.26 -39.06
C VAL A 81 27.58 -15.80 -38.63
N SER A 82 28.33 -14.86 -39.21
CA SER A 82 28.21 -13.42 -38.97
C SER A 82 27.92 -12.68 -40.27
N ALA A 83 26.86 -11.88 -40.31
CA ALA A 83 26.53 -10.99 -41.41
C ALA A 83 26.50 -9.52 -40.94
N GLN A 84 26.93 -8.60 -41.79
CA GLN A 84 26.90 -7.17 -41.51
C GLN A 84 26.30 -6.41 -42.69
N LEU A 85 25.07 -5.94 -42.51
CA LEU A 85 24.42 -5.01 -43.43
C LEU A 85 25.00 -3.61 -43.20
N GLY A 86 25.54 -2.98 -44.24
CA GLY A 86 26.05 -1.62 -44.21
C GLY A 86 25.40 -0.76 -45.28
N TYR A 87 24.61 0.24 -44.88
CA TYR A 87 24.01 1.21 -45.80
C TYR A 87 23.86 2.59 -45.16
N ASN A 88 24.07 3.64 -45.96
CA ASN A 88 23.96 5.05 -45.55
C ASN A 88 22.70 5.69 -46.14
N ALA A 89 21.60 5.69 -45.41
CA ALA A 89 20.43 6.56 -45.63
C ALA A 89 19.54 6.60 -44.37
N ARG A 90 18.67 7.60 -44.24
CA ARG A 90 17.69 7.69 -43.14
C ARG A 90 16.35 7.07 -43.55
N GLN A 91 15.66 6.49 -42.56
CA GLN A 91 14.25 6.06 -42.58
C GLN A 91 13.87 4.90 -43.53
N SER A 92 14.10 3.67 -43.07
CA SER A 92 13.18 2.54 -43.27
C SER A 92 13.36 1.52 -42.13
N SER A 93 12.37 0.66 -41.91
CA SER A 93 12.34 -0.31 -40.80
C SER A 93 11.97 -1.70 -41.28
N GLY A 94 12.90 -2.64 -41.23
CA GLY A 94 12.65 -4.06 -41.53
C GLY A 94 13.78 -4.74 -42.31
N ALA A 95 14.74 -5.31 -41.59
CA ALA A 95 15.67 -6.31 -42.11
C ALA A 95 15.58 -7.56 -41.25
N GLY A 96 15.58 -8.74 -41.88
CA GLY A 96 15.40 -10.02 -41.20
C GLY A 96 16.22 -11.14 -41.83
N TYR A 97 16.36 -12.22 -41.08
CA TYR A 97 17.04 -13.43 -41.51
C TYR A 97 16.17 -14.66 -41.22
N LEU A 98 16.39 -15.69 -42.03
CA LEU A 98 15.68 -16.97 -41.97
C LEU A 98 16.63 -18.06 -41.49
N ILE A 99 16.17 -18.95 -40.62
CA ILE A 99 16.84 -20.23 -40.32
C ILE A 99 15.78 -21.33 -40.37
N ASN A 100 15.99 -22.35 -41.20
CA ASN A 100 15.06 -23.45 -41.50
C ASN A 100 13.62 -22.96 -41.76
N GLY A 101 13.48 -21.86 -42.50
CA GLY A 101 12.20 -21.23 -42.84
C GLY A 101 11.55 -20.37 -41.74
N GLN A 102 12.14 -20.26 -40.54
CA GLN A 102 11.66 -19.38 -39.46
C GLN A 102 12.32 -18.01 -39.56
N ALA A 103 11.53 -16.93 -39.50
CA ALA A 103 11.98 -15.55 -39.67
C ALA A 103 12.31 -14.86 -38.34
N TYR A 104 13.46 -14.17 -38.30
CA TYR A 104 13.97 -13.43 -37.15
C TYR A 104 14.28 -11.99 -37.57
N SER A 105 13.74 -11.02 -36.83
CA SER A 105 13.97 -9.59 -37.07
C SER A 105 15.22 -9.10 -36.32
N SER A 106 15.98 -8.20 -36.93
CA SER A 106 17.11 -7.54 -36.29
C SER A 106 17.04 -6.02 -36.42
N GLY A 107 17.16 -5.31 -35.30
CA GLY A 107 17.54 -3.90 -35.32
C GLY A 107 18.93 -3.72 -35.95
N SER A 108 19.21 -2.52 -36.45
CA SER A 108 20.43 -2.23 -37.24
C SER A 108 21.72 -2.56 -36.49
N GLY A 109 22.43 -3.61 -36.92
CA GLY A 109 23.70 -4.06 -36.34
C GLY A 109 24.26 -5.29 -37.05
N ARG A 110 25.50 -5.67 -36.69
CA ARG A 110 26.15 -6.90 -37.16
C ARG A 110 25.50 -8.11 -36.47
N VAL A 111 24.72 -8.89 -37.20
CA VAL A 111 24.04 -10.07 -36.67
C VAL A 111 25.00 -11.27 -36.71
N SER A 112 25.04 -12.05 -35.64
CA SER A 112 25.77 -13.32 -35.59
C SER A 112 24.92 -14.39 -34.93
N PHE A 113 24.80 -15.55 -35.56
CA PHE A 113 23.98 -16.67 -35.10
C PHE A 113 24.71 -18.00 -35.25
N GLN A 114 24.32 -18.99 -34.46
CA GLN A 114 24.83 -20.36 -34.55
C GLN A 114 23.98 -21.15 -35.53
N VAL A 115 24.62 -21.88 -36.44
CA VAL A 115 23.99 -22.86 -37.33
C VAL A 115 24.57 -24.25 -37.05
N LYS A 116 23.78 -25.30 -37.28
CA LYS A 116 24.17 -26.70 -37.19
C LYS A 116 24.44 -27.28 -38.58
N ALA A 117 25.13 -28.42 -38.63
CA ALA A 117 25.24 -29.19 -39.86
C ALA A 117 23.83 -29.60 -40.36
N GLY A 118 23.48 -29.18 -41.58
CA GLY A 118 22.17 -29.37 -42.21
C GLY A 118 21.23 -28.16 -42.14
N ASP A 119 21.52 -27.13 -41.32
CA ASP A 119 20.64 -25.96 -41.24
C ASP A 119 20.70 -25.13 -42.54
N THR A 120 19.55 -24.72 -43.04
CA THR A 120 19.40 -23.75 -44.13
C THR A 120 19.17 -22.35 -43.56
N PHE A 121 19.89 -21.35 -44.04
CA PHE A 121 19.72 -19.96 -43.59
C PHE A 121 19.75 -18.95 -44.73
N GLY A 122 19.14 -17.79 -44.52
CA GLY A 122 18.96 -16.76 -45.53
C GLY A 122 18.65 -15.38 -44.99
N PHE A 123 18.49 -14.39 -45.87
CA PHE A 123 18.27 -12.98 -45.52
C PHE A 123 17.16 -12.36 -46.39
N TYR A 124 16.38 -11.43 -45.84
CA TYR A 124 15.34 -10.70 -46.56
C TYR A 124 15.14 -9.28 -46.03
N ILE A 125 14.54 -8.42 -46.85
CA ILE A 125 14.18 -7.03 -46.57
C ILE A 125 12.76 -6.82 -47.12
N GLY A 126 11.85 -6.19 -46.37
CA GLY A 126 10.46 -5.99 -46.80
C GLY A 126 9.54 -5.45 -45.71
N SER A 127 8.44 -4.80 -46.10
CA SER A 127 7.53 -4.05 -45.22
C SER A 127 6.07 -4.54 -45.28
N THR A 128 5.30 -4.29 -44.22
CA THR A 128 3.92 -4.81 -44.05
C THR A 128 2.84 -3.88 -44.62
N PRO A 129 1.77 -4.40 -45.25
CA PRO A 129 0.80 -3.59 -46.01
C PRO A 129 -0.36 -3.02 -45.17
N ALA A 130 -0.56 -1.69 -45.20
CA ALA A 130 -1.80 -1.05 -44.73
C ALA A 130 -2.07 0.35 -45.33
N ARG A 131 -2.99 0.41 -46.31
CA ARG A 131 -3.65 1.61 -46.91
C ARG A 131 -2.79 2.54 -47.80
N TYR A 132 -3.52 3.20 -48.70
CA TYR A 132 -3.11 4.21 -49.71
C TYR A 132 -2.23 3.76 -50.89
N ALA A 133 -2.47 4.44 -52.02
CA ALA A 133 -1.86 4.34 -53.35
C ALA A 133 -2.22 5.64 -54.12
N PRO A 134 -1.63 5.97 -55.30
CA PRO A 134 -0.62 5.24 -56.07
C PRO A 134 0.59 6.14 -56.47
N SER A 135 1.20 5.86 -57.64
CA SER A 135 2.13 6.68 -58.46
C SER A 135 3.66 6.45 -58.28
N PRO A 136 4.47 6.66 -59.36
CA PRO A 136 5.35 5.58 -59.83
C PRO A 136 6.79 5.99 -60.23
N SER A 137 7.66 5.01 -60.55
CA SER A 137 8.67 5.11 -61.63
C SER A 137 9.53 3.83 -61.84
N ASN A 138 10.13 3.72 -63.04
CA ASN A 138 11.36 2.98 -63.39
C ASN A 138 11.38 1.43 -63.49
N ALA A 139 10.86 0.94 -64.63
CA ALA A 139 11.54 0.16 -65.70
C ALA A 139 12.41 -1.12 -65.40
N PRO A 140 12.42 -2.13 -66.32
CA PRO A 140 12.97 -3.48 -66.05
C PRO A 140 14.32 -3.82 -66.72
N GLY A 141 14.87 -4.99 -66.38
CA GLY A 141 16.00 -5.66 -67.08
C GLY A 141 15.88 -7.19 -67.03
N THR A 142 16.46 -7.89 -68.01
CA THR A 142 16.13 -9.31 -68.34
C THR A 142 17.22 -10.32 -67.95
N LEU A 143 16.83 -11.57 -67.69
CA LEU A 143 17.70 -12.71 -67.36
C LEU A 143 17.80 -13.73 -68.51
N ASN A 144 18.94 -14.41 -68.64
CA ASN A 144 19.13 -15.61 -69.48
C ASN A 144 19.36 -16.86 -68.62
N ILE A 145 18.97 -18.04 -69.11
CA ILE A 145 18.91 -19.31 -68.35
C ILE A 145 19.79 -20.38 -69.02
N SER A 146 20.38 -21.29 -68.23
CA SER A 146 20.91 -22.56 -68.74
C SER A 146 20.73 -23.73 -67.76
N ASN A 147 20.67 -24.94 -68.35
CA ASN A 147 20.76 -26.28 -67.76
C ASN A 147 19.66 -26.76 -66.78
N PHE A 148 18.88 -27.72 -67.28
CA PHE A 148 18.00 -28.64 -66.55
C PHE A 148 18.34 -30.07 -66.99
N SER A 149 18.10 -31.09 -66.15
CA SER A 149 18.25 -32.50 -66.55
C SER A 149 17.13 -33.39 -65.97
N PRO A 150 16.25 -33.97 -66.80
CA PRO A 150 15.27 -35.01 -66.43
C PRO A 150 15.86 -36.44 -66.59
N PRO A 151 15.17 -37.50 -66.11
CA PRO A 151 15.76 -38.83 -65.95
C PRO A 151 15.88 -39.72 -67.22
N SER A 152 16.50 -40.88 -67.03
CA SER A 152 17.07 -41.79 -68.04
C SER A 152 16.10 -42.46 -69.02
N SER A 153 16.57 -42.59 -70.26
CA SER A 153 16.03 -43.43 -71.35
C SER A 153 16.89 -44.70 -71.55
N PRO A 154 16.46 -45.73 -72.32
CA PRO A 154 17.05 -47.08 -72.23
C PRO A 154 18.47 -47.23 -72.82
N THR A 155 19.17 -48.26 -72.33
CA THR A 155 20.59 -48.54 -72.57
C THR A 155 20.93 -48.96 -74.00
N CYS A 156 21.95 -48.32 -74.60
CA CYS A 156 22.74 -48.95 -75.67
C CYS A 156 23.49 -50.19 -75.13
N ALA A 157 23.67 -51.21 -75.96
CA ALA A 157 24.54 -52.35 -75.61
C ALA A 157 26.01 -51.91 -75.55
N SER A 158 26.76 -52.46 -74.59
CA SER A 158 28.12 -52.04 -74.26
C SER A 158 29.17 -52.42 -75.32
N GLY A 159 30.11 -51.50 -75.60
CA GLY A 159 31.47 -51.86 -76.02
C GLY A 159 31.85 -51.73 -77.50
N ALA A 160 30.99 -51.21 -78.37
CA ALA A 160 31.30 -51.07 -79.79
C ALA A 160 31.85 -49.68 -80.16
N THR A 161 33.18 -49.52 -80.26
CA THR A 161 33.83 -48.37 -80.93
C THR A 161 33.73 -48.50 -82.47
N ALA A 162 32.54 -48.76 -82.98
CA ALA A 162 32.25 -48.89 -84.39
C ALA A 162 32.06 -47.50 -85.04
N ALA A 163 32.42 -47.37 -86.30
CA ALA A 163 32.09 -46.18 -87.08
C ALA A 163 30.57 -45.98 -87.18
N PRO A 164 30.07 -44.72 -87.29
CA PRO A 164 28.65 -44.45 -87.51
C PRO A 164 28.12 -45.20 -88.74
N ILE A 165 26.99 -45.89 -88.59
CA ILE A 165 26.35 -46.64 -89.68
C ILE A 165 25.28 -45.75 -90.29
N ILE A 166 25.46 -45.34 -91.55
CA ILE A 166 24.44 -44.63 -92.32
C ILE A 166 23.22 -45.54 -92.47
N SER A 167 22.07 -45.09 -91.95
CA SER A 167 20.81 -45.83 -91.95
C SER A 167 19.91 -45.43 -93.12
N ALA A 168 20.03 -44.20 -93.62
CA ALA A 168 19.50 -43.78 -94.93
C ALA A 168 20.19 -42.51 -95.43
N VAL A 169 20.16 -42.30 -96.75
CA VAL A 169 20.36 -40.97 -97.35
C VAL A 169 19.07 -40.61 -98.07
N VAL A 170 18.48 -39.47 -97.74
CA VAL A 170 17.29 -38.91 -98.39
C VAL A 170 17.74 -37.70 -99.22
N PRO A 171 18.04 -37.88 -100.51
CA PRO A 171 18.41 -36.78 -101.41
C PRO A 171 17.20 -35.93 -101.80
N ASP A 172 17.44 -34.64 -101.99
CA ASP A 172 16.57 -33.65 -102.60
C ASP A 172 17.26 -33.04 -103.84
N MET A 173 16.70 -32.01 -104.46
CA MET A 173 17.24 -31.37 -105.67
C MET A 173 18.60 -30.70 -105.47
N ASN A 174 18.85 -30.12 -104.29
CA ASN A 174 20.08 -29.38 -103.98
C ASN A 174 20.66 -29.67 -102.57
N SER A 175 20.15 -30.71 -101.91
CA SER A 175 20.58 -31.12 -100.58
C SER A 175 20.39 -32.63 -100.37
N ALA A 176 20.89 -33.18 -99.26
CA ALA A 176 20.58 -34.52 -98.82
C ALA A 176 20.54 -34.59 -97.28
N SER A 177 19.50 -35.20 -96.73
CA SER A 177 19.42 -35.54 -95.31
C SER A 177 20.03 -36.92 -95.09
N VAL A 178 21.15 -37.00 -94.37
CA VAL A 178 21.82 -38.27 -94.04
C VAL A 178 21.43 -38.68 -92.64
N MET A 179 20.72 -39.80 -92.52
CA MET A 179 20.41 -40.47 -91.26
C MET A 179 21.46 -41.53 -90.95
N PHE A 180 21.83 -41.63 -89.68
CA PHE A 180 22.84 -42.58 -89.21
C PHE A 180 22.60 -42.98 -87.75
N ASN A 181 23.03 -44.19 -87.40
CA ASN A 181 23.05 -44.68 -86.02
C ASN A 181 24.49 -44.71 -85.50
N TYR A 182 24.69 -44.08 -84.35
CA TYR A 182 25.93 -44.09 -83.56
C TYR A 182 25.55 -43.89 -82.09
N CYS A 183 26.20 -44.61 -81.17
CA CYS A 183 26.01 -44.40 -79.73
C CYS A 183 27.38 -44.05 -79.12
N PRO A 184 27.58 -42.80 -78.66
CA PRO A 184 28.86 -42.41 -78.05
C PRO A 184 29.07 -43.12 -76.70
N PRO A 185 30.32 -43.21 -76.21
CA PRO A 185 30.63 -43.68 -74.87
C PRO A 185 29.83 -42.94 -73.79
N GLU A 186 29.44 -43.66 -72.74
CA GLU A 186 28.59 -43.17 -71.67
C GLU A 186 29.14 -41.88 -71.03
N GLY A 187 28.30 -40.86 -70.92
CA GLY A 187 28.66 -39.53 -70.39
C GLY A 187 29.36 -38.59 -71.39
N GLN A 188 29.59 -38.98 -72.65
CA GLN A 188 30.23 -38.13 -73.66
C GLN A 188 29.28 -37.74 -74.80
N THR A 189 29.37 -36.49 -75.26
CA THR A 189 28.60 -35.99 -76.41
C THR A 189 29.39 -36.10 -77.71
N ALA A 190 28.71 -36.51 -78.78
CA ALA A 190 29.26 -36.54 -80.12
C ALA A 190 28.83 -35.30 -80.93
N SER A 191 29.74 -34.76 -81.72
CA SER A 191 29.39 -33.95 -82.90
C SER A 191 29.54 -34.79 -84.16
N TYR A 192 28.71 -34.53 -85.17
CA TYR A 192 28.70 -35.25 -86.43
C TYR A 192 28.95 -34.28 -87.57
N THR A 193 29.88 -34.62 -88.46
CA THR A 193 30.09 -33.94 -89.74
C THR A 193 29.88 -34.94 -90.85
N VAL A 194 28.99 -34.61 -91.79
CA VAL A 194 28.66 -35.42 -92.95
C VAL A 194 29.25 -34.76 -94.19
N THR A 195 30.08 -35.48 -94.93
CA THR A 195 30.81 -34.96 -96.09
C THR A 195 30.36 -35.68 -97.36
N ALA A 196 30.10 -34.91 -98.41
CA ALA A 196 29.69 -35.37 -99.73
C ALA A 196 30.82 -35.15 -100.75
N GLN A 197 31.10 -36.17 -101.58
CA GLN A 197 32.05 -36.09 -102.70
C GLN A 197 31.34 -36.44 -104.02
N PRO A 198 31.65 -35.78 -105.16
CA PRO A 198 32.70 -34.76 -105.36
C PRO A 198 32.40 -33.41 -104.69
N GLY A 199 33.31 -32.44 -104.79
CA GLY A 199 33.13 -31.08 -104.25
C GLY A 199 33.46 -30.91 -102.76
N GLY A 200 33.37 -31.96 -101.94
CA GLY A 200 33.79 -31.90 -100.52
C GLY A 200 32.84 -31.11 -99.62
N LEU A 201 31.61 -30.88 -100.08
CA LEU A 201 30.56 -30.17 -99.35
C LEU A 201 30.22 -30.92 -98.06
N SER A 202 29.97 -30.20 -96.96
CA SER A 202 29.64 -30.83 -95.68
C SER A 202 28.54 -30.12 -94.91
N GLY A 203 27.82 -30.90 -94.11
CA GLY A 203 26.88 -30.44 -93.09
C GLY A 203 27.33 -30.96 -91.72
N SER A 204 26.93 -30.28 -90.64
CA SER A 204 27.27 -30.69 -89.27
C SER A 204 26.08 -30.57 -88.33
N GLY A 205 26.05 -31.40 -87.29
CA GLY A 205 25.01 -31.39 -86.26
C GLY A 205 25.36 -32.28 -85.06
N THR A 206 24.50 -32.32 -84.07
CA THR A 206 24.65 -33.14 -82.84
C THR A 206 23.64 -34.28 -82.74
N VAL A 207 22.77 -34.42 -83.73
CA VAL A 207 21.73 -35.46 -83.87
C VAL A 207 21.56 -35.86 -85.34
N THR A 208 20.84 -36.95 -85.59
CA THR A 208 20.45 -37.43 -86.92
C THR A 208 19.02 -36.96 -87.27
N PRO A 209 18.71 -36.60 -88.54
CA PRO A 209 19.60 -36.47 -89.69
C PRO A 209 20.51 -35.22 -89.61
N VAL A 210 21.64 -35.28 -90.32
CA VAL A 210 22.41 -34.09 -90.70
C VAL A 210 22.19 -33.81 -92.18
N VAL A 211 21.93 -32.55 -92.53
CA VAL A 211 21.66 -32.11 -93.90
C VAL A 211 22.94 -31.56 -94.53
N VAL A 212 23.31 -32.06 -95.71
CA VAL A 212 24.34 -31.44 -96.57
C VAL A 212 23.61 -30.66 -97.67
N SER A 213 23.88 -29.37 -97.81
CA SER A 213 23.21 -28.45 -98.74
C SER A 213 24.15 -27.95 -99.84
N ASN A 214 23.58 -27.27 -100.84
CA ASN A 214 24.28 -26.75 -102.02
C ASN A 214 24.92 -27.85 -102.89
N LEU A 215 24.34 -29.05 -102.86
CA LEU A 215 24.69 -30.12 -103.78
C LEU A 215 24.20 -29.77 -105.20
N ASP A 216 24.97 -30.12 -106.22
CA ASP A 216 24.51 -30.10 -107.60
C ASP A 216 23.37 -31.09 -107.79
N SER A 217 22.37 -30.72 -108.59
CA SER A 217 21.23 -31.56 -108.91
C SER A 217 21.60 -32.71 -109.85
N TYR A 218 20.80 -33.78 -109.84
CA TYR A 218 20.97 -34.98 -110.66
C TYR A 218 22.42 -35.55 -110.69
N THR A 219 23.14 -35.42 -109.59
CA THR A 219 24.57 -35.74 -109.46
C THR A 219 24.77 -36.83 -108.41
N ASN A 220 25.64 -37.80 -108.71
CA ASN A 220 25.95 -38.89 -107.79
C ASN A 220 26.92 -38.39 -106.73
N TYR A 221 26.49 -38.35 -105.47
CA TYR A 221 27.32 -38.01 -104.32
C TYR A 221 27.59 -39.24 -103.45
N SER A 222 28.84 -39.36 -102.99
CA SER A 222 29.28 -40.32 -101.98
C SER A 222 29.32 -39.62 -100.62
N PHE A 223 28.51 -40.07 -99.67
CA PHE A 223 28.37 -39.48 -98.34
C PHE A 223 29.10 -40.31 -97.28
N THR A 224 29.91 -39.67 -96.44
CA THR A 224 30.46 -40.27 -95.21
C THR A 224 30.04 -39.46 -93.98
N VAL A 225 29.80 -40.13 -92.86
CA VAL A 225 29.53 -39.52 -91.56
C VAL A 225 30.78 -39.66 -90.70
N THR A 226 31.28 -38.57 -90.11
CA THR A 226 32.33 -38.61 -89.09
C THR A 226 31.74 -38.18 -87.75
N ALA A 227 31.76 -39.09 -86.78
CA ALA A 227 31.40 -38.83 -85.39
C ALA A 227 32.65 -38.46 -84.59
N THR A 228 32.66 -37.29 -83.97
CA THR A 228 33.78 -36.78 -83.15
C THR A 228 33.35 -36.71 -81.69
N VAL A 229 34.11 -37.36 -80.81
CA VAL A 229 33.84 -37.47 -79.37
C VAL A 229 35.12 -37.09 -78.62
N GLY A 230 35.12 -35.92 -77.98
CA GLY A 230 36.33 -35.32 -77.44
C GLY A 230 37.36 -35.09 -78.55
N SER A 231 38.56 -35.67 -78.40
CA SER A 231 39.65 -35.63 -79.37
C SER A 231 39.70 -36.81 -80.36
N ASN A 232 38.73 -37.73 -80.32
CA ASN A 232 38.67 -38.90 -81.21
C ASN A 232 37.61 -38.73 -82.31
N SER A 233 37.87 -39.21 -83.52
CA SER A 233 36.93 -39.18 -84.65
C SER A 233 36.80 -40.55 -85.32
N TYR A 234 35.56 -40.92 -85.68
CA TYR A 234 35.21 -42.21 -86.29
C TYR A 234 34.39 -41.98 -87.56
N THR A 235 34.88 -42.40 -88.73
CA THR A 235 34.26 -42.14 -90.04
C THR A 235 33.62 -43.38 -90.63
N SER A 236 32.39 -43.25 -91.16
CA SER A 236 31.65 -44.32 -91.82
C SER A 236 32.29 -44.77 -93.13
N ASN A 237 31.95 -45.98 -93.57
CA ASN A 237 32.05 -46.31 -94.99
C ASN A 237 31.18 -45.34 -95.83
N PRO A 238 31.59 -45.01 -97.07
CA PRO A 238 30.80 -44.17 -97.96
C PRO A 238 29.51 -44.85 -98.41
N VAL A 239 28.41 -44.09 -98.46
CA VAL A 239 27.14 -44.50 -99.08
C VAL A 239 26.81 -43.52 -100.20
N SER A 240 26.62 -44.05 -101.40
CA SER A 240 26.32 -43.24 -102.59
C SER A 240 24.81 -43.01 -102.75
N ALA A 241 24.41 -41.76 -102.97
CA ALA A 241 23.05 -41.38 -103.35
C ALA A 241 23.09 -40.29 -104.44
N LYS A 242 22.06 -40.25 -105.28
CA LYS A 242 21.93 -39.27 -106.36
C LYS A 242 20.96 -38.17 -105.96
N THR A 243 21.34 -36.91 -106.10
CA THR A 243 20.42 -35.77 -105.92
C THR A 243 19.26 -35.84 -106.91
N LEU A 244 18.10 -35.31 -106.49
CA LEU A 244 16.92 -35.24 -107.34
C LEU A 244 17.10 -34.20 -108.46
N CYS A 245 16.15 -34.19 -109.39
CA CYS A 245 16.22 -33.40 -110.61
C CYS A 245 15.45 -32.08 -110.44
N GLN A 246 16.12 -30.95 -110.67
CA GLN A 246 15.41 -29.69 -110.88
C GLN A 246 14.92 -29.59 -112.34
N VAL A 247 13.96 -28.70 -112.61
CA VAL A 247 13.29 -28.56 -113.91
C VAL A 247 14.28 -28.25 -115.06
N SER A 248 15.40 -27.61 -114.75
CA SER A 248 16.51 -27.32 -115.65
C SER A 248 17.35 -28.54 -116.07
N ASP A 249 17.30 -29.67 -115.34
CA ASP A 249 18.04 -30.90 -115.69
C ASP A 249 17.33 -31.75 -116.76
N THR A 250 16.28 -31.25 -117.39
CA THR A 250 15.54 -31.97 -118.44
C THR A 250 16.44 -32.40 -119.62
N GLN A 251 17.52 -31.68 -119.91
CA GLN A 251 18.52 -32.11 -120.91
C GLN A 251 19.42 -33.28 -120.46
N ARG A 252 19.39 -33.68 -119.18
CA ARG A 252 20.12 -34.84 -118.64
C ARG A 252 19.26 -36.11 -118.51
N GLY A 253 18.02 -36.09 -119.02
CA GLY A 253 17.20 -37.30 -119.23
C GLY A 253 16.36 -37.78 -118.04
N CYS A 254 16.05 -36.92 -117.07
CA CYS A 254 15.27 -37.29 -115.88
C CYS A 254 13.74 -37.18 -116.08
N ARG A 255 12.97 -37.95 -115.29
CA ARG A 255 11.50 -37.81 -115.12
C ARG A 255 11.15 -37.65 -113.64
N ALA A 256 10.16 -36.81 -113.33
CA ALA A 256 9.71 -36.54 -111.96
C ALA A 256 8.87 -37.69 -111.36
N SER A 257 8.91 -37.81 -110.02
CA SER A 257 8.13 -38.77 -109.23
C SER A 257 6.85 -38.14 -108.64
N PRO A 258 5.81 -38.94 -108.30
CA PRO A 258 4.57 -38.41 -107.72
C PRO A 258 4.77 -37.85 -106.30
N PRO A 259 4.04 -36.78 -105.91
CA PRO A 259 4.23 -36.10 -104.63
C PRO A 259 3.86 -36.97 -103.43
N MET A 260 4.56 -36.73 -102.31
CA MET A 260 4.43 -37.47 -101.06
C MET A 260 3.01 -37.38 -100.45
N PRO A 261 2.43 -38.47 -99.91
CA PRO A 261 1.12 -38.43 -99.25
C PRO A 261 1.14 -37.60 -97.97
N GLN A 262 0.07 -36.83 -97.74
CA GLN A 262 -0.11 -36.01 -96.53
C GLN A 262 -0.41 -36.86 -95.27
N ALA A 263 -0.42 -36.21 -94.10
CA ALA A 263 -0.79 -36.86 -92.84
C ALA A 263 -2.29 -37.20 -92.82
N PRO A 264 -2.69 -38.43 -92.47
CA PRO A 264 -4.06 -38.74 -92.06
C PRO A 264 -4.41 -38.10 -90.72
N SER A 265 -5.70 -37.94 -90.42
CA SER A 265 -6.18 -37.62 -89.07
C SER A 265 -6.89 -38.83 -88.48
N ILE A 266 -6.60 -39.19 -87.23
CA ILE A 266 -7.35 -40.24 -86.51
C ILE A 266 -8.70 -39.66 -86.08
N THR A 267 -9.79 -40.32 -86.44
CA THR A 267 -11.17 -39.89 -86.13
C THR A 267 -11.82 -40.73 -85.03
N SER A 268 -11.37 -41.97 -84.83
CA SER A 268 -11.81 -42.81 -83.71
C SER A 268 -10.81 -43.92 -83.37
N VAL A 269 -10.80 -44.35 -82.11
CA VAL A 269 -10.07 -45.55 -81.66
C VAL A 269 -11.02 -46.37 -80.79
N THR A 270 -11.31 -47.60 -81.22
CA THR A 270 -12.21 -48.54 -80.54
C THR A 270 -11.42 -49.78 -80.13
N MET A 271 -11.25 -49.98 -78.83
CA MET A 271 -10.54 -51.14 -78.27
C MET A 271 -11.47 -52.36 -78.16
N GLY A 272 -11.01 -53.50 -78.69
CA GLY A 272 -11.47 -54.84 -78.34
C GLY A 272 -10.52 -55.50 -77.34
N SER A 273 -10.82 -56.73 -76.91
CA SER A 273 -10.05 -57.42 -75.87
C SER A 273 -8.63 -57.83 -76.27
N LYS A 274 -8.36 -58.02 -77.57
CA LYS A 274 -7.03 -58.29 -78.15
C LYS A 274 -6.81 -57.59 -79.50
N SER A 275 -7.57 -56.53 -79.78
CA SER A 275 -7.58 -55.84 -81.07
C SER A 275 -8.01 -54.39 -80.91
N MET A 276 -7.78 -53.57 -81.94
CA MET A 276 -8.14 -52.16 -81.97
C MET A 276 -8.58 -51.80 -83.39
N GLN A 277 -9.73 -51.14 -83.50
CA GLN A 277 -10.16 -50.49 -84.74
C GLN A 277 -9.81 -49.00 -84.68
N VAL A 278 -9.12 -48.51 -85.71
CA VAL A 278 -8.65 -47.13 -85.84
C VAL A 278 -9.33 -46.51 -87.04
N GLY A 279 -10.33 -45.67 -86.77
CA GLY A 279 -10.97 -44.83 -87.78
C GLY A 279 -10.10 -43.62 -88.10
N TYR A 280 -10.04 -43.25 -89.38
CA TYR A 280 -9.24 -42.11 -89.83
C TYR A 280 -9.96 -41.30 -90.92
N SER A 281 -9.38 -40.16 -91.28
CA SER A 281 -9.72 -39.38 -92.46
C SER A 281 -8.45 -38.93 -93.19
N TYR A 282 -8.58 -38.59 -94.48
CA TYR A 282 -7.49 -38.10 -95.31
C TYR A 282 -8.06 -37.09 -96.32
N SER A 283 -7.41 -35.94 -96.45
CA SER A 283 -7.87 -34.79 -97.25
C SER A 283 -6.87 -34.34 -98.32
N GLY A 284 -5.79 -35.12 -98.54
CA GLY A 284 -4.79 -34.82 -99.55
C GLY A 284 -5.23 -35.12 -100.99
N PRO A 285 -4.39 -34.76 -102.00
CA PRO A 285 -4.73 -34.87 -103.41
C PRO A 285 -5.00 -36.32 -103.85
N PRO A 286 -5.83 -36.53 -104.90
CA PRO A 286 -6.24 -37.86 -105.34
C PRO A 286 -5.06 -38.70 -105.86
N GLN A 287 -4.73 -39.74 -105.11
CA GLN A 287 -3.75 -40.77 -105.45
C GLN A 287 -4.30 -42.14 -105.03
N THR A 288 -3.79 -43.22 -105.62
CA THR A 288 -4.02 -44.58 -105.08
C THR A 288 -3.16 -44.75 -103.83
N LEU A 289 -3.81 -44.81 -102.66
CA LEU A 289 -3.14 -44.89 -101.36
C LEU A 289 -3.49 -46.17 -100.61
N GLN A 290 -2.52 -46.68 -99.86
CA GLN A 290 -2.73 -47.60 -98.75
C GLN A 290 -2.44 -46.89 -97.43
N PHE A 291 -2.95 -47.44 -96.34
CA PHE A 291 -2.79 -46.92 -94.99
C PHE A 291 -2.41 -48.05 -94.03
N GLN A 292 -1.64 -47.72 -92.99
CA GLN A 292 -1.36 -48.62 -91.87
C GLN A 292 -1.57 -47.87 -90.56
N ALA A 293 -2.25 -48.51 -89.61
CA ALA A 293 -2.32 -48.07 -88.24
C ALA A 293 -1.22 -48.76 -87.42
N GLN A 294 -0.55 -48.01 -86.54
CA GLN A 294 0.47 -48.49 -85.63
C GLN A 294 0.04 -48.16 -84.18
N ALA A 295 -0.03 -49.17 -83.32
CA ALA A 295 -0.23 -49.01 -81.88
C ALA A 295 1.06 -49.41 -81.15
N THR A 296 1.64 -48.48 -80.40
CA THR A 296 2.87 -48.70 -79.62
C THR A 296 2.51 -48.77 -78.14
N SER A 297 2.87 -49.87 -77.48
CA SER A 297 2.61 -50.07 -76.04
C SER A 297 3.36 -49.04 -75.21
N LEU A 298 2.64 -48.30 -74.35
CA LEU A 298 3.23 -47.33 -73.42
C LEU A 298 3.97 -48.01 -72.25
N THR A 299 3.84 -49.33 -72.08
CA THR A 299 4.48 -50.08 -70.99
C THR A 299 5.69 -50.88 -71.46
N SER A 300 5.58 -51.53 -72.62
CA SER A 300 6.61 -52.46 -73.14
C SER A 300 7.36 -51.93 -74.36
N GLY A 301 6.91 -50.81 -74.97
CA GLY A 301 7.46 -50.30 -76.23
C GLY A 301 7.12 -51.14 -77.47
N GLU A 302 6.45 -52.29 -77.29
CA GLU A 302 6.07 -53.19 -78.39
C GLU A 302 5.18 -52.49 -79.42
N ILE A 303 5.49 -52.72 -80.69
CA ILE A 303 4.83 -52.08 -81.83
C ILE A 303 3.94 -53.09 -82.56
N TYR A 304 2.63 -52.85 -82.47
CA TYR A 304 1.59 -53.60 -83.17
C TYR A 304 1.15 -52.81 -84.41
N ARG A 305 0.90 -53.49 -85.54
CA ARG A 305 0.56 -52.86 -86.83
C ARG A 305 -0.68 -53.51 -87.44
N SER A 306 -1.47 -52.73 -88.16
CA SER A 306 -2.47 -53.28 -89.09
C SER A 306 -1.79 -53.84 -90.34
N ALA A 307 -2.51 -54.66 -91.10
CA ALA A 307 -2.18 -54.84 -92.51
C ALA A 307 -2.20 -53.49 -93.24
N LEU A 308 -1.44 -53.38 -94.33
CA LEU A 308 -1.57 -52.28 -95.28
C LEU A 308 -2.87 -52.46 -96.07
N GLY A 309 -3.70 -51.41 -96.14
CA GLY A 309 -4.97 -51.47 -96.84
C GLY A 309 -5.66 -50.11 -96.97
N ASN A 310 -6.82 -50.09 -97.63
CA ASN A 310 -7.67 -48.91 -97.80
C ASN A 310 -8.99 -49.00 -97.00
N SER A 311 -9.07 -49.93 -96.05
CA SER A 311 -10.20 -50.13 -95.15
C SER A 311 -10.24 -49.09 -94.04
N ASN A 312 -11.40 -48.46 -93.82
CA ASN A 312 -11.63 -47.54 -92.72
C ASN A 312 -12.83 -48.04 -91.89
N PRO A 313 -12.67 -48.42 -90.61
CA PRO A 313 -11.44 -48.37 -89.81
C PRO A 313 -10.39 -49.43 -90.19
N LEU A 314 -9.13 -49.15 -89.88
CA LEU A 314 -8.02 -50.12 -89.91
C LEU A 314 -8.07 -50.99 -88.64
N THR A 315 -7.79 -52.29 -88.75
CA THR A 315 -7.76 -53.19 -87.57
C THR A 315 -6.34 -53.61 -87.23
N ILE A 316 -5.92 -53.36 -85.98
CA ILE A 316 -4.71 -53.89 -85.35
C ILE A 316 -5.13 -55.08 -84.48
N ASN A 317 -4.38 -56.18 -84.53
CA ASN A 317 -4.66 -57.41 -83.79
C ASN A 317 -3.47 -57.84 -82.92
N GLY A 318 -3.72 -58.69 -81.93
CA GLY A 318 -2.70 -59.27 -81.05
C GLY A 318 -2.36 -58.42 -79.82
N LEU A 319 -3.14 -57.38 -79.52
CA LEU A 319 -2.87 -56.48 -78.40
C LEU A 319 -2.97 -57.19 -77.04
N THR A 320 -2.05 -56.86 -76.14
CA THR A 320 -2.04 -57.32 -74.74
C THR A 320 -3.17 -56.63 -73.94
N PRO A 321 -4.08 -57.38 -73.30
CA PRO A 321 -5.17 -56.79 -72.52
C PRO A 321 -4.66 -55.90 -71.37
N GLY A 322 -5.37 -54.82 -71.06
CA GLY A 322 -5.10 -53.95 -69.91
C GLY A 322 -3.98 -52.93 -70.10
N HIS A 323 -3.21 -52.98 -71.19
CA HIS A 323 -2.19 -51.97 -71.50
C HIS A 323 -2.78 -50.73 -72.20
N SER A 324 -2.05 -49.62 -72.09
CA SER A 324 -2.34 -48.36 -72.80
C SER A 324 -1.37 -48.20 -73.98
N TYR A 325 -1.85 -47.60 -75.07
CA TYR A 325 -1.15 -47.51 -76.36
C TYR A 325 -1.13 -46.08 -76.90
N THR A 326 -0.08 -45.74 -77.64
CA THR A 326 -0.05 -44.59 -78.56
C THR A 326 -0.32 -45.07 -79.98
N VAL A 327 -1.29 -44.46 -80.64
CA VAL A 327 -1.81 -44.85 -81.96
C VAL A 327 -1.46 -43.80 -83.01
N LEU A 328 -0.95 -44.24 -84.15
CA LEU A 328 -0.61 -43.44 -85.33
C LEU A 328 -1.24 -44.08 -86.58
N VAL A 329 -1.57 -43.29 -87.60
CA VAL A 329 -1.94 -43.78 -88.94
C VAL A 329 -1.06 -43.12 -90.00
N THR A 330 -0.49 -43.93 -90.89
CA THR A 330 0.43 -43.48 -91.96
C THR A 330 -0.20 -43.77 -93.32
N ALA A 331 -0.02 -42.86 -94.28
CA ALA A 331 -0.41 -43.05 -95.69
C ALA A 331 0.79 -43.49 -96.55
N TYR A 332 0.54 -44.23 -97.63
CA TYR A 332 1.56 -44.84 -98.50
C TYR A 332 1.12 -44.76 -99.97
N ASN A 333 2.02 -44.42 -100.89
CA ASN A 333 1.80 -44.59 -102.33
C ASN A 333 2.80 -45.59 -102.94
N SER A 334 2.75 -45.80 -104.25
CA SER A 334 3.57 -46.80 -104.96
C SER A 334 5.07 -46.48 -105.05
N ALA A 335 5.53 -45.34 -104.52
CA ALA A 335 6.92 -44.89 -104.56
C ALA A 335 7.51 -44.57 -103.17
N GLN A 336 6.70 -44.12 -102.21
CA GLN A 336 7.20 -43.61 -100.93
C GLN A 336 6.19 -43.69 -99.77
N PHE A 337 6.74 -43.68 -98.56
CA PHE A 337 6.01 -43.44 -97.31
C PHE A 337 5.48 -41.99 -97.29
N GLY A 338 4.28 -41.77 -96.78
CA GLY A 338 3.74 -40.45 -96.46
C GLY A 338 3.97 -40.05 -95.00
N HIS A 339 3.38 -38.93 -94.60
CA HIS A 339 3.44 -38.48 -93.22
C HIS A 339 2.55 -39.33 -92.29
N ASN A 340 2.93 -39.39 -91.01
CA ASN A 340 2.11 -39.94 -89.94
C ASN A 340 1.04 -38.94 -89.51
N SER A 341 -0.08 -39.44 -88.98
CA SER A 341 -1.03 -38.66 -88.18
C SER A 341 -0.39 -38.13 -86.89
N ASP A 342 -1.06 -37.18 -86.24
CA ASP A 342 -0.83 -36.93 -84.82
C ASP A 342 -1.09 -38.19 -83.97
N PRO A 343 -0.34 -38.41 -82.87
CA PRO A 343 -0.49 -39.56 -81.99
C PRO A 343 -1.70 -39.43 -81.06
N VAL A 344 -2.56 -40.46 -81.01
CA VAL A 344 -3.69 -40.58 -80.07
C VAL A 344 -3.38 -41.62 -78.99
N LYS A 345 -3.58 -41.29 -77.71
CA LYS A 345 -3.50 -42.27 -76.61
C LYS A 345 -4.83 -43.03 -76.43
N ALA A 346 -4.77 -44.32 -76.13
CA ALA A 346 -5.92 -45.14 -75.77
C ALA A 346 -5.57 -46.15 -74.65
N GLY A 347 -6.42 -46.30 -73.63
CA GLY A 347 -6.24 -47.30 -72.58
C GLY A 347 -6.92 -47.00 -71.24
N LEU A 348 -6.50 -47.70 -70.19
CA LEU A 348 -7.01 -47.52 -68.82
C LEU A 348 -6.49 -46.22 -68.19
N ALA A 349 -7.30 -45.64 -67.30
CA ALA A 349 -6.86 -44.56 -66.42
C ALA A 349 -5.70 -45.03 -65.53
N GLN A 350 -4.65 -44.22 -65.43
CA GLN A 350 -3.52 -44.47 -64.54
C GLN A 350 -3.41 -43.30 -63.57
N LEU A 351 -3.88 -43.52 -62.34
CA LEU A 351 -3.95 -42.49 -61.31
C LEU A 351 -2.69 -42.53 -60.43
N VAL A 352 -2.04 -41.38 -60.30
CA VAL A 352 -0.88 -41.18 -59.42
C VAL A 352 -1.24 -40.13 -58.36
N ILE A 353 -1.19 -40.53 -57.08
CA ILE A 353 -1.27 -39.60 -55.95
C ILE A 353 0.06 -38.86 -55.86
N LYS A 354 0.01 -37.52 -55.90
CA LYS A 354 1.16 -36.61 -55.75
C LYS A 354 1.26 -36.05 -54.33
N GLU A 355 0.13 -35.87 -53.67
CA GLU A 355 0.01 -35.28 -52.34
C GLU A 355 -1.15 -35.93 -51.58
N ALA A 356 -0.94 -36.21 -50.29
CA ALA A 356 -1.96 -36.61 -49.33
C ALA A 356 -1.75 -35.86 -48.02
N ALA A 357 -2.01 -34.54 -48.04
CA ALA A 357 -1.82 -33.67 -46.88
C ALA A 357 -2.99 -33.83 -45.91
N ALA A 358 -2.72 -34.40 -44.73
CA ALA A 358 -3.69 -34.51 -43.66
C ALA A 358 -4.15 -33.12 -43.15
N GLY A 359 -5.36 -33.06 -42.63
CA GLY A 359 -5.90 -31.88 -41.94
C GLY A 359 -6.91 -32.28 -40.85
N ASN A 360 -7.65 -31.30 -40.33
CA ASN A 360 -8.69 -31.55 -39.34
C ASN A 360 -9.83 -32.38 -39.99
N GLN A 361 -10.03 -33.61 -39.50
CA GLN A 361 -11.03 -34.57 -39.96
C GLN A 361 -11.04 -34.81 -41.49
N SER A 362 -9.89 -34.61 -42.14
CA SER A 362 -9.81 -34.55 -43.60
C SER A 362 -8.42 -34.86 -44.16
N VAL A 363 -8.36 -35.07 -45.48
CA VAL A 363 -7.13 -35.13 -46.25
C VAL A 363 -7.30 -34.39 -47.58
N ARG A 364 -6.37 -33.49 -47.89
CA ARG A 364 -6.24 -32.87 -49.21
C ARG A 364 -5.43 -33.78 -50.12
N LEU A 365 -5.98 -34.10 -51.27
CA LEU A 365 -5.44 -35.03 -52.24
C LEU A 365 -5.14 -34.29 -53.54
N VAL A 366 -3.89 -34.34 -53.98
CA VAL A 366 -3.50 -33.94 -55.35
C VAL A 366 -3.12 -35.21 -56.10
N PHE A 367 -3.72 -35.41 -57.25
CA PHE A 367 -3.44 -36.54 -58.13
C PHE A 367 -3.43 -36.14 -59.61
N SER A 368 -3.01 -37.04 -60.48
CA SER A 368 -3.13 -36.88 -61.93
C SER A 368 -3.44 -38.21 -62.61
N ASN A 369 -4.28 -38.15 -63.64
CA ASN A 369 -4.47 -39.21 -64.62
C ASN A 369 -3.40 -39.08 -65.72
N VAL A 370 -2.67 -40.16 -66.02
CA VAL A 370 -1.51 -40.12 -66.94
C VAL A 370 -1.87 -40.53 -68.38
N ASN A 371 -3.00 -41.23 -68.59
CA ASN A 371 -3.31 -41.95 -69.83
C ASN A 371 -4.72 -41.75 -70.42
N GLY A 372 -5.49 -40.78 -69.93
CA GLY A 372 -6.73 -40.35 -70.58
C GLY A 372 -6.91 -38.84 -70.49
N SER A 373 -7.72 -38.26 -71.37
CA SER A 373 -8.34 -36.96 -71.10
C SER A 373 -9.29 -37.10 -69.92
N ASP A 374 -9.32 -36.13 -69.01
CA ASP A 374 -10.15 -36.19 -67.79
C ASP A 374 -11.66 -36.11 -68.06
N SER A 375 -12.08 -36.00 -69.33
CA SER A 375 -13.47 -36.03 -69.80
C SER A 375 -14.20 -37.37 -69.58
N ASP A 376 -13.46 -38.48 -69.57
CA ASP A 376 -14.02 -39.84 -69.72
C ASP A 376 -13.88 -40.71 -68.45
N ALA A 377 -13.30 -40.17 -67.36
CA ALA A 377 -12.88 -40.95 -66.20
C ALA A 377 -13.69 -40.61 -64.93
N ASN A 378 -14.55 -41.54 -64.50
CA ASN A 378 -15.18 -41.51 -63.19
C ASN A 378 -14.13 -41.86 -62.12
N ILE A 379 -13.63 -40.87 -61.38
CA ILE A 379 -12.62 -41.10 -60.32
C ILE A 379 -13.30 -41.17 -58.96
N SER A 380 -12.87 -42.14 -58.16
CA SER A 380 -13.29 -42.36 -56.78
C SER A 380 -12.09 -42.48 -55.84
N VAL A 381 -12.33 -42.28 -54.55
CA VAL A 381 -11.34 -42.38 -53.47
C VAL A 381 -11.87 -43.23 -52.34
N THR A 382 -10.99 -43.98 -51.69
CA THR A 382 -11.26 -44.63 -50.40
C THR A 382 -10.08 -44.40 -49.46
N ALA A 383 -10.34 -43.81 -48.29
CA ALA A 383 -9.42 -43.72 -47.16
C ALA A 383 -9.73 -44.86 -46.18
N THR A 384 -8.77 -45.75 -45.95
CA THR A 384 -8.92 -46.95 -45.13
C THR A 384 -8.17 -46.79 -43.79
N PRO A 385 -8.83 -46.95 -42.63
CA PRO A 385 -8.15 -46.96 -41.32
C PRO A 385 -7.14 -48.10 -41.22
N THR A 386 -5.88 -47.79 -40.87
CA THR A 386 -4.83 -48.82 -40.71
C THR A 386 -5.03 -49.70 -39.48
N SER A 387 -5.84 -49.25 -38.51
CA SER A 387 -6.25 -50.02 -37.33
C SER A 387 -7.35 -51.05 -37.59
N GLY A 388 -7.91 -51.09 -38.80
CA GLY A 388 -9.23 -51.65 -39.06
C GLY A 388 -10.34 -50.69 -38.60
N GLY A 389 -11.38 -50.57 -39.42
CA GLY A 389 -12.50 -49.65 -39.20
C GLY A 389 -13.25 -49.36 -40.50
N VAL A 390 -14.32 -48.57 -40.41
CA VAL A 390 -15.13 -48.18 -41.59
C VAL A 390 -14.31 -47.26 -42.50
N PRO A 391 -14.09 -47.60 -43.80
CA PRO A 391 -13.45 -46.71 -44.75
C PRO A 391 -14.33 -45.49 -45.07
N VAL A 392 -13.68 -44.37 -45.40
CA VAL A 392 -14.37 -43.15 -45.85
C VAL A 392 -14.10 -42.97 -47.35
N SER A 393 -15.16 -42.93 -48.15
CA SER A 393 -15.06 -42.94 -49.61
C SER A 393 -15.87 -41.82 -50.25
N ALA A 394 -15.41 -41.37 -51.42
CA ALA A 394 -16.14 -40.45 -52.28
C ALA A 394 -16.02 -40.87 -53.75
N GLN A 395 -16.98 -40.45 -54.59
CA GLN A 395 -17.05 -40.75 -56.02
C GLN A 395 -17.19 -39.45 -56.82
N GLN A 396 -16.84 -39.49 -58.10
CA GLN A 396 -16.86 -38.35 -59.02
C GLN A 396 -16.02 -37.16 -58.53
N ILE A 397 -14.77 -37.46 -58.15
CA ILE A 397 -13.82 -36.46 -57.63
C ILE A 397 -12.85 -35.95 -58.70
N SER A 398 -12.50 -34.67 -58.62
CA SER A 398 -11.47 -34.03 -59.44
C SER A 398 -10.26 -33.61 -58.58
N SER A 399 -9.11 -33.37 -59.22
CA SER A 399 -7.87 -32.97 -58.53
C SER A 399 -7.73 -31.43 -58.55
N PRO A 400 -7.45 -30.77 -57.41
CA PRO A 400 -7.30 -31.31 -56.06
C PRO A 400 -8.65 -31.59 -55.37
N TYR A 401 -8.70 -32.65 -54.56
CA TYR A 401 -9.89 -33.01 -53.77
C TYR A 401 -9.64 -32.83 -52.26
N LEU A 402 -10.68 -32.52 -51.48
CA LEU A 402 -10.66 -32.55 -50.02
C LEU A 402 -11.65 -33.61 -49.52
N LEU A 403 -11.13 -34.78 -49.13
CA LEU A 403 -11.94 -35.82 -48.51
C LEU A 403 -12.13 -35.48 -47.03
N GLN A 404 -13.38 -35.43 -46.57
CA GLN A 404 -13.79 -35.04 -45.21
C GLN A 404 -14.47 -36.21 -44.49
N GLY A 405 -14.63 -36.10 -43.17
CA GLY A 405 -15.26 -37.13 -42.34
C GLY A 405 -14.30 -38.19 -41.80
N LEU A 406 -12.98 -37.95 -41.89
CA LEU A 406 -11.98 -38.79 -41.24
C LEU A 406 -11.95 -38.53 -39.73
N LYS A 407 -11.58 -39.52 -38.92
CA LYS A 407 -11.42 -39.36 -37.47
C LYS A 407 -10.00 -38.91 -37.13
N ASN A 408 -9.87 -37.80 -36.40
CA ASN A 408 -8.57 -37.33 -35.89
C ASN A 408 -7.89 -38.40 -35.02
N GLY A 409 -6.57 -38.53 -35.16
CA GLY A 409 -5.77 -39.50 -34.41
C GLY A 409 -5.87 -40.96 -34.87
N VAL A 410 -6.74 -41.27 -35.84
CA VAL A 410 -6.72 -42.54 -36.56
C VAL A 410 -5.81 -42.39 -37.78
N SER A 411 -4.92 -43.37 -38.01
CA SER A 411 -4.09 -43.38 -39.21
C SER A 411 -4.83 -44.00 -40.38
N TYR A 412 -4.70 -43.42 -41.57
CA TYR A 412 -5.33 -43.84 -42.82
C TYR A 412 -4.29 -43.99 -43.93
N THR A 413 -4.57 -44.89 -44.87
CA THR A 413 -3.99 -44.83 -46.24
C THR A 413 -5.10 -44.53 -47.24
N VAL A 414 -4.75 -43.89 -48.36
CA VAL A 414 -5.70 -43.54 -49.44
C VAL A 414 -5.38 -44.30 -50.71
N THR A 415 -6.40 -44.89 -51.33
CA THR A 415 -6.34 -45.47 -52.67
C THR A 415 -7.36 -44.78 -53.56
N LEU A 416 -6.94 -44.39 -54.76
CA LEU A 416 -7.84 -43.89 -55.81
C LEU A 416 -8.23 -45.04 -56.74
N THR A 417 -9.45 -45.01 -57.27
CA THR A 417 -9.90 -45.92 -58.33
C THR A 417 -10.57 -45.12 -59.43
N GLY A 418 -10.01 -45.17 -60.64
CA GLY A 418 -10.54 -44.51 -61.83
C GLY A 418 -11.17 -45.55 -62.75
N SER A 419 -12.39 -45.27 -63.22
CA SER A 419 -13.08 -46.09 -64.20
C SER A 419 -13.49 -45.27 -65.43
N ASN A 420 -13.28 -45.83 -66.61
CA ASN A 420 -13.70 -45.25 -67.88
C ASN A 420 -14.34 -46.34 -68.76
N ARG A 421 -14.77 -45.99 -69.97
CA ARG A 421 -15.36 -46.93 -70.95
C ARG A 421 -14.44 -48.09 -71.39
N TYR A 422 -13.18 -48.10 -70.99
CA TYR A 422 -12.20 -49.17 -71.27
C TYR A 422 -11.91 -50.06 -70.05
N GLY A 423 -12.41 -49.72 -68.85
CA GLY A 423 -12.29 -50.52 -67.64
C GLY A 423 -12.01 -49.69 -66.37
N SER A 424 -11.66 -50.38 -65.28
CA SER A 424 -11.33 -49.77 -63.98
C SER A 424 -9.90 -50.12 -63.55
N ASN A 425 -9.22 -49.18 -62.91
CA ASN A 425 -7.88 -49.36 -62.36
C ASN A 425 -7.68 -48.52 -61.09
N SER A 426 -6.83 -48.98 -60.18
CA SER A 426 -6.54 -48.31 -58.91
C SER A 426 -5.12 -47.75 -58.86
N SER A 427 -4.91 -46.70 -58.07
CA SER A 427 -3.57 -46.21 -57.74
C SER A 427 -2.86 -47.19 -56.80
N ILE A 428 -1.54 -47.05 -56.68
CA ILE A 428 -0.83 -47.50 -55.48
C ILE A 428 -1.42 -46.72 -54.27
N SER A 429 -1.51 -47.36 -53.11
CA SER A 429 -1.99 -46.70 -51.89
C SER A 429 -0.98 -45.65 -51.40
N SER A 430 -1.46 -44.57 -50.79
CA SER A 430 -0.61 -43.54 -50.20
C SER A 430 0.25 -44.09 -49.07
N ALA A 431 1.34 -43.39 -48.74
CA ALA A 431 1.92 -43.50 -47.41
C ALA A 431 0.85 -43.23 -46.32
N PRO A 432 0.96 -43.85 -45.13
CA PRO A 432 0.01 -43.61 -44.05
C PRO A 432 0.13 -42.19 -43.52
N PHE A 433 -1.01 -41.56 -43.27
CA PHE A 433 -1.12 -40.24 -42.65
C PHE A 433 -2.14 -40.28 -41.51
N THR A 434 -2.12 -39.27 -40.63
CA THR A 434 -3.02 -39.19 -39.47
C THR A 434 -3.66 -37.81 -39.44
N PRO A 435 -4.96 -37.67 -39.76
CA PRO A 435 -5.74 -36.44 -39.58
C PRO A 435 -5.68 -35.95 -38.14
N GLY A 436 -5.74 -34.63 -37.97
CA GLY A 436 -5.64 -34.01 -36.66
C GLY A 436 -5.76 -32.50 -36.69
N THR A 437 -5.72 -31.91 -35.51
CA THR A 437 -5.86 -30.47 -35.27
C THR A 437 -5.15 -30.10 -33.96
N VAL A 438 -5.09 -28.82 -33.63
CA VAL A 438 -4.59 -28.34 -32.33
C VAL A 438 -5.42 -28.91 -31.17
N PRO A 439 -4.89 -29.03 -29.95
CA PRO A 439 -5.66 -29.55 -28.82
C PRO A 439 -6.82 -28.62 -28.45
N GLY A 440 -7.77 -29.13 -27.66
CA GLY A 440 -8.69 -28.26 -26.91
C GLY A 440 -7.94 -27.36 -25.92
N ALA A 441 -8.61 -26.33 -25.40
CA ALA A 441 -8.05 -25.51 -24.32
C ALA A 441 -7.92 -26.35 -23.02
N PRO A 442 -6.84 -26.18 -22.24
CA PRO A 442 -6.72 -26.73 -20.89
C PRO A 442 -7.92 -26.38 -20.01
N GLN A 443 -8.23 -27.21 -19.01
CA GLN A 443 -9.42 -27.04 -18.18
C GLN A 443 -9.05 -26.82 -16.71
N GLY A 444 -10.01 -26.37 -15.90
CA GLY A 444 -9.82 -26.22 -14.45
C GLY A 444 -8.66 -25.30 -14.03
N LEU A 445 -8.35 -24.26 -14.82
CA LEU A 445 -7.24 -23.35 -14.55
C LEU A 445 -7.44 -22.59 -13.23
N GLN A 446 -6.50 -22.77 -12.31
CA GLN A 446 -6.42 -22.13 -10.99
C GLN A 446 -5.03 -21.53 -10.78
N VAL A 447 -4.97 -20.40 -10.07
CA VAL A 447 -3.73 -19.65 -9.83
C VAL A 447 -3.60 -19.35 -8.34
N GLN A 448 -2.58 -19.92 -7.70
CA GLN A 448 -2.29 -19.71 -6.29
C GLN A 448 -1.20 -18.64 -6.11
N GLN A 449 -1.41 -17.74 -5.15
CA GLN A 449 -0.53 -16.61 -4.86
C GLN A 449 0.81 -17.02 -4.25
N GLY A 450 1.85 -16.26 -4.61
CA GLY A 450 3.19 -16.36 -4.03
C GLY A 450 4.00 -15.07 -4.25
N ASP A 451 5.10 -14.96 -3.51
CA ASP A 451 6.02 -13.83 -3.57
C ASP A 451 6.86 -13.89 -4.85
N GLY A 452 6.72 -12.89 -5.72
CA GLY A 452 7.43 -12.80 -7.00
C GLY A 452 7.06 -13.88 -8.03
N GLN A 453 6.04 -14.69 -7.75
CA GLN A 453 5.70 -15.88 -8.53
C GLN A 453 4.20 -16.20 -8.52
N ALA A 454 3.78 -17.19 -9.30
CA ALA A 454 2.44 -17.77 -9.31
C ALA A 454 2.49 -19.28 -9.52
N THR A 455 1.74 -20.04 -8.70
CA THR A 455 1.61 -21.49 -8.89
C THR A 455 0.33 -21.78 -9.66
N ILE A 456 0.48 -22.24 -10.89
CA ILE A 456 -0.59 -22.47 -11.87
C ILE A 456 -0.94 -23.95 -11.85
N SER A 457 -2.22 -24.28 -11.65
CA SER A 457 -2.72 -25.65 -11.77
C SER A 457 -3.87 -25.71 -12.79
N PHE A 458 -3.91 -26.79 -13.58
CA PHE A 458 -4.87 -27.01 -14.66
C PHE A 458 -4.90 -28.51 -15.01
N THR A 459 -5.96 -28.95 -15.68
CA THR A 459 -6.06 -30.28 -16.29
C THR A 459 -5.82 -30.23 -17.80
N PRO A 460 -5.33 -31.32 -18.42
CA PRO A 460 -5.29 -31.46 -19.87
C PRO A 460 -6.67 -31.25 -20.51
N PRO A 461 -6.73 -30.80 -21.77
CA PRO A 461 -7.99 -30.75 -22.51
C PRO A 461 -8.58 -32.16 -22.72
N ALA A 462 -9.92 -32.24 -22.74
CA ALA A 462 -10.65 -33.48 -22.99
C ALA A 462 -10.45 -34.06 -24.41
N ASP A 463 -10.08 -33.21 -25.38
CA ASP A 463 -9.64 -33.61 -26.72
C ASP A 463 -8.21 -33.10 -26.98
N ASN A 464 -7.32 -33.99 -27.41
CA ASN A 464 -5.95 -33.69 -27.78
C ASN A 464 -5.79 -33.33 -29.27
N GLY A 465 -6.88 -33.25 -30.03
CA GLY A 465 -6.88 -32.96 -31.47
C GLY A 465 -6.40 -34.13 -32.34
N GLY A 466 -6.28 -35.34 -31.77
CA GLY A 466 -5.74 -36.53 -32.45
C GLY A 466 -4.21 -36.63 -32.45
N SER A 467 -3.50 -35.79 -31.68
CA SER A 467 -2.04 -35.86 -31.55
C SER A 467 -1.61 -35.65 -30.10
N ALA A 468 -0.50 -36.28 -29.69
CA ALA A 468 -0.01 -36.20 -28.33
C ALA A 468 0.38 -34.76 -27.95
N ILE A 469 -0.06 -34.31 -26.77
CA ILE A 469 0.33 -33.02 -26.21
C ILE A 469 1.77 -33.15 -25.69
N THR A 470 2.69 -32.35 -26.22
CA THR A 470 4.12 -32.43 -25.91
C THR A 470 4.58 -31.40 -24.88
N LYS A 471 3.82 -30.30 -24.72
CA LYS A 471 4.03 -29.24 -23.72
C LYS A 471 2.76 -28.40 -23.54
N TYR A 472 2.78 -27.55 -22.53
CA TYR A 472 1.90 -26.41 -22.36
C TYR A 472 2.72 -25.13 -22.41
N LEU A 473 2.09 -24.03 -22.84
CA LEU A 473 2.66 -22.69 -22.80
C LEU A 473 1.84 -21.87 -21.81
N VAL A 474 2.44 -21.52 -20.68
CA VAL A 474 1.87 -20.57 -19.70
C VAL A 474 2.33 -19.17 -20.10
N VAL A 475 1.44 -18.20 -20.11
CA VAL A 475 1.75 -16.78 -20.41
C VAL A 475 1.20 -15.90 -19.30
N ALA A 476 2.02 -15.02 -18.74
CA ALA A 476 1.56 -13.95 -17.86
C ALA A 476 1.58 -12.59 -18.59
N GLU A 477 0.45 -11.90 -18.58
CA GLU A 477 0.26 -10.57 -19.17
C GLU A 477 -0.16 -9.57 -18.07
N PRO A 478 0.43 -8.36 -17.94
CA PRO A 478 1.42 -7.73 -18.83
C PRO A 478 2.83 -8.35 -18.69
N GLY A 479 3.77 -7.88 -19.49
CA GLY A 479 5.15 -8.40 -19.53
C GLY A 479 5.37 -9.60 -20.47
N ASN A 480 4.31 -10.32 -20.85
CA ASN A 480 4.32 -11.42 -21.81
C ASN A 480 5.34 -12.52 -21.46
N ILE A 481 5.36 -12.90 -20.18
CA ILE A 481 6.29 -13.91 -19.65
C ILE A 481 5.78 -15.30 -20.07
N VAL A 482 6.42 -15.89 -21.08
CA VAL A 482 6.06 -17.20 -21.63
C VAL A 482 6.92 -18.30 -21.00
N VAL A 483 6.30 -19.20 -20.25
CA VAL A 483 6.95 -20.36 -19.61
C VAL A 483 6.45 -21.66 -20.26
N PRO A 484 7.29 -22.40 -21.00
CA PRO A 484 6.95 -23.72 -21.50
C PRO A 484 7.07 -24.76 -20.37
N VAL A 485 6.03 -25.57 -20.15
CA VAL A 485 5.98 -26.58 -19.08
C VAL A 485 5.46 -27.92 -19.58
N LEU A 486 5.93 -29.02 -19.00
CA LEU A 486 5.57 -30.37 -19.46
C LEU A 486 4.33 -30.95 -18.75
N ALA A 487 3.99 -30.42 -17.57
CA ALA A 487 2.92 -30.91 -16.71
C ALA A 487 2.30 -29.78 -15.88
N SER A 488 1.33 -30.14 -15.03
CA SER A 488 0.70 -29.27 -14.04
C SER A 488 0.79 -29.93 -12.65
N PRO A 489 0.97 -29.18 -11.54
CA PRO A 489 1.12 -27.72 -11.47
C PRO A 489 2.46 -27.22 -12.04
N ALA A 490 2.49 -25.93 -12.36
CA ALA A 490 3.62 -25.19 -12.88
C ALA A 490 3.87 -23.93 -12.04
N VAL A 491 5.11 -23.46 -11.94
CA VAL A 491 5.43 -22.19 -11.26
C VAL A 491 5.96 -21.18 -12.27
N VAL A 492 5.34 -20.01 -12.33
CA VAL A 492 5.81 -18.84 -13.09
C VAL A 492 6.51 -17.91 -12.12
N GLN A 493 7.81 -17.65 -12.30
CA GLN A 493 8.61 -16.74 -11.48
C GLN A 493 8.90 -15.44 -12.22
N GLY A 494 9.40 -14.43 -11.50
CA GLY A 494 9.74 -13.12 -12.08
C GLY A 494 8.53 -12.21 -12.30
N LEU A 495 7.46 -12.40 -11.52
CA LEU A 495 6.31 -11.52 -11.49
C LEU A 495 6.54 -10.38 -10.49
N ASN A 496 6.06 -9.18 -10.79
CA ASN A 496 6.14 -8.04 -9.88
C ASN A 496 4.97 -8.09 -8.89
N ASN A 497 5.26 -8.13 -7.58
CA ASN A 497 4.22 -8.09 -6.56
C ASN A 497 3.37 -6.82 -6.68
N GLY A 498 2.06 -6.96 -6.52
CA GLY A 498 1.11 -5.86 -6.60
C GLY A 498 0.73 -5.41 -8.02
N GLN A 499 1.41 -5.90 -9.06
CA GLN A 499 0.95 -5.76 -10.44
C GLN A 499 -0.14 -6.81 -10.74
N THR A 500 -1.28 -6.41 -11.28
CA THR A 500 -2.28 -7.36 -11.79
C THR A 500 -1.78 -8.01 -13.07
N TYR A 501 -1.80 -9.34 -13.10
CA TYR A 501 -1.58 -10.17 -14.28
C TYR A 501 -2.84 -10.98 -14.62
N ASN A 502 -3.02 -11.30 -15.90
CA ASN A 502 -3.87 -12.40 -16.34
C ASN A 502 -2.96 -13.56 -16.76
N ILE A 503 -3.25 -14.78 -16.29
CA ILE A 503 -2.53 -15.98 -16.69
C ILE A 503 -3.30 -16.69 -17.79
N ARG A 504 -2.62 -17.04 -18.89
CA ARG A 504 -3.14 -17.86 -19.98
C ARG A 504 -2.38 -19.18 -20.04
N VAL A 505 -3.04 -20.28 -20.38
CA VAL A 505 -2.41 -21.58 -20.63
C VAL A 505 -2.92 -22.18 -21.94
N MET A 506 -2.00 -22.54 -22.83
CA MET A 506 -2.28 -23.26 -24.09
C MET A 506 -1.65 -24.65 -24.04
N ALA A 507 -2.34 -25.67 -24.53
CA ALA A 507 -1.76 -26.98 -24.82
C ALA A 507 -1.12 -26.97 -26.22
N HIS A 508 -0.08 -27.78 -26.44
CA HIS A 508 0.63 -27.85 -27.72
C HIS A 508 0.84 -29.29 -28.19
N ASN A 509 0.45 -29.58 -29.43
CA ASN A 509 0.71 -30.86 -30.11
C ASN A 509 1.39 -30.62 -31.48
N LEU A 510 1.49 -31.66 -32.32
CA LEU A 510 2.09 -31.58 -33.66
C LEU A 510 1.47 -30.51 -34.59
N TRP A 511 0.20 -30.16 -34.37
CA TRP A 511 -0.55 -29.18 -35.18
C TRP A 511 -0.45 -27.74 -34.64
N GLY A 512 0.17 -27.53 -33.48
CA GLY A 512 0.38 -26.22 -32.86
C GLY A 512 -0.33 -26.03 -31.52
N ASN A 513 -0.64 -24.77 -31.19
CA ASN A 513 -1.21 -24.36 -29.91
C ASN A 513 -2.74 -24.43 -29.93
N SER A 514 -3.33 -24.89 -28.82
CA SER A 514 -4.76 -24.76 -28.54
C SER A 514 -5.20 -23.30 -28.41
N ALA A 515 -6.52 -23.08 -28.38
CA ALA A 515 -7.05 -21.88 -27.73
C ALA A 515 -6.57 -21.80 -26.26
N ALA A 516 -6.40 -20.58 -25.74
CA ALA A 516 -5.93 -20.37 -24.38
C ALA A 516 -7.07 -20.54 -23.35
N ALA A 517 -6.78 -21.26 -22.27
CA ALA A 517 -7.52 -21.12 -21.01
C ALA A 517 -7.00 -19.87 -20.29
N SER A 518 -7.89 -19.01 -19.76
CA SER A 518 -7.52 -17.78 -19.07
C SER A 518 -7.98 -17.81 -17.61
N SER A 519 -7.15 -17.29 -16.70
CA SER A 519 -7.53 -17.02 -15.32
C SER A 519 -8.38 -15.75 -15.22
N GLY A 520 -9.00 -15.52 -14.06
CA GLY A 520 -9.34 -14.16 -13.63
C GLY A 520 -8.09 -13.31 -13.34
N PRO A 521 -8.24 -12.02 -13.03
CA PRO A 521 -7.13 -11.16 -12.63
C PRO A 521 -6.45 -11.70 -11.37
N TYR A 522 -5.14 -11.81 -11.42
CA TYR A 522 -4.26 -12.35 -10.38
C TYR A 522 -3.24 -11.29 -9.96
N ILE A 523 -3.00 -11.12 -8.67
CA ILE A 523 -1.97 -10.22 -8.15
C ILE A 523 -0.94 -11.07 -7.38
N PRO A 524 0.32 -11.20 -7.83
CA PRO A 524 1.38 -11.83 -7.06
C PRO A 524 1.67 -10.98 -5.82
N GLY A 525 2.12 -11.61 -4.74
CA GLY A 525 2.14 -10.93 -3.47
C GLY A 525 2.93 -11.61 -2.37
N MET A 526 3.55 -10.76 -1.55
CA MET A 526 4.18 -11.11 -0.29
C MET A 526 3.25 -10.82 0.89
N LEU A 527 3.51 -11.48 2.02
CA LEU A 527 3.05 -11.00 3.32
C LEU A 527 3.57 -9.57 3.55
N PRO A 528 2.90 -8.74 4.35
CA PRO A 528 3.39 -7.40 4.65
C PRO A 528 4.78 -7.42 5.28
N VAL A 529 5.58 -6.38 5.04
CA VAL A 529 6.76 -6.12 5.87
C VAL A 529 6.27 -5.77 7.29
N PRO A 530 6.89 -6.31 8.36
CA PRO A 530 6.50 -5.95 9.72
C PRO A 530 6.67 -4.43 9.98
N PRO A 531 5.78 -3.77 10.75
CA PRO A 531 5.88 -2.35 11.02
C PRO A 531 7.04 -2.04 11.97
N THR A 532 7.74 -0.92 11.75
CA THR A 532 8.91 -0.54 12.56
C THR A 532 8.48 0.08 13.90
N PRO A 533 8.84 -0.48 15.07
CA PRO A 533 8.50 0.11 16.36
C PRO A 533 8.99 1.55 16.52
N ARG A 534 8.24 2.36 17.28
CA ARG A 534 8.58 3.74 17.66
C ARG A 534 8.56 3.84 19.20
N ASN A 535 7.84 4.81 19.74
CA ASN A 535 7.76 5.08 21.17
C ASN A 535 6.69 4.17 21.81
N ILE A 536 6.95 3.72 23.03
CA ILE A 536 5.96 3.02 23.86
C ILE A 536 5.66 3.93 25.05
N ILE A 537 4.40 4.35 25.17
CA ILE A 537 3.93 5.16 26.31
C ILE A 537 3.29 4.20 27.31
N ILE A 538 3.92 4.09 28.48
CA ILE A 538 3.52 3.18 29.55
C ILE A 538 2.44 3.84 30.41
N GLY A 539 1.42 3.08 30.79
CA GLY A 539 0.39 3.53 31.72
C GLY A 539 -0.06 2.43 32.68
N ASN A 540 -0.90 2.81 33.64
CA ASN A 540 -1.45 1.90 34.64
C ASN A 540 -2.31 0.79 33.98
N GLY A 541 -1.79 -0.43 33.92
CA GLY A 541 -2.44 -1.60 33.32
C GLY A 541 -2.63 -1.54 31.79
N GLN A 542 -1.95 -0.62 31.10
CA GLN A 542 -2.08 -0.40 29.66
C GLN A 542 -0.80 0.16 29.05
N ALA A 543 -0.63 0.03 27.73
CA ALA A 543 0.47 0.69 27.01
C ALA A 543 0.06 1.08 25.59
N GLU A 544 0.38 2.30 25.22
CA GLU A 544 0.17 2.84 23.87
C GLU A 544 1.46 2.64 23.07
N VAL A 545 1.41 1.74 22.08
CA VAL A 545 2.56 1.32 21.28
C VAL A 545 2.47 1.99 19.92
N ALA A 546 3.34 2.98 19.68
CA ALA A 546 3.49 3.63 18.40
C ALA A 546 4.47 2.85 17.49
N PHE A 547 4.23 2.92 16.19
CA PHE A 547 5.07 2.34 15.16
C PHE A 547 4.98 3.16 13.87
N THR A 548 5.92 2.93 12.95
CA THR A 548 5.80 3.37 11.56
C THR A 548 4.96 2.32 10.84
N PRO A 549 3.80 2.67 10.27
CA PRO A 549 3.07 1.78 9.37
C PRO A 549 3.99 1.28 8.25
N ALA A 550 3.83 0.02 7.85
CA ALA A 550 4.50 -0.49 6.66
C ALA A 550 3.82 0.10 5.40
N ALA A 551 4.58 0.20 4.31
CA ALA A 551 4.01 0.66 3.04
C ALA A 551 3.07 -0.41 2.46
N ASP A 552 1.91 0.00 1.96
CA ASP A 552 1.03 -0.89 1.20
C ASP A 552 1.73 -1.35 -0.09
N VAL A 553 1.72 -2.66 -0.32
CA VAL A 553 2.01 -3.20 -1.65
C VAL A 553 0.79 -2.87 -2.54
N PRO A 554 0.95 -2.29 -3.75
CA PRO A 554 -0.17 -1.97 -4.62
C PRO A 554 -1.12 -3.16 -4.81
N GLY A 555 -2.44 -2.93 -4.74
CA GLY A 555 -3.43 -4.00 -4.85
C GLY A 555 -3.49 -5.00 -3.67
N LEU A 556 -2.59 -4.93 -2.69
CA LEU A 556 -2.54 -5.80 -1.51
C LEU A 556 -2.44 -4.98 -0.20
N PRO A 557 -3.41 -4.08 0.06
CA PRO A 557 -3.35 -3.15 1.18
C PRO A 557 -3.41 -3.87 2.54
N ILE A 558 -2.74 -3.28 3.53
CA ILE A 558 -2.71 -3.76 4.90
C ILE A 558 -4.10 -3.57 5.52
N SER A 559 -4.70 -4.68 5.95
CA SER A 559 -6.05 -4.73 6.49
C SER A 559 -6.09 -4.30 7.96
N TYR A 560 -5.06 -4.65 8.74
CA TYR A 560 -4.83 -4.21 10.12
C TYR A 560 -3.39 -4.54 10.57
N TYR A 561 -2.99 -3.93 11.68
CA TYR A 561 -1.79 -4.20 12.46
C TYR A 561 -2.16 -4.92 13.76
N THR A 562 -1.24 -5.70 14.31
CA THR A 562 -1.38 -6.39 15.61
C THR A 562 -0.19 -6.11 16.50
N VAL A 563 -0.45 -5.78 17.77
CA VAL A 563 0.54 -5.78 18.85
C VAL A 563 0.20 -6.93 19.80
N THR A 564 1.18 -7.77 20.12
CA THR A 564 1.07 -8.84 21.12
C THR A 564 2.06 -8.59 22.25
N ALA A 565 1.58 -8.64 23.49
CA ALA A 565 2.39 -8.56 24.71
C ALA A 565 2.35 -9.92 25.42
N THR A 566 3.48 -10.63 25.43
CA THR A 566 3.60 -11.98 25.99
C THR A 566 4.29 -11.94 27.36
N PRO A 567 3.62 -12.33 28.46
CA PRO A 567 4.23 -12.40 29.79
C PRO A 567 5.21 -13.57 29.92
N PRO A 568 6.00 -13.66 31.01
CA PRO A 568 6.94 -14.75 31.24
C PRO A 568 6.25 -16.12 31.35
N ALA A 569 6.92 -17.18 30.92
CA ALA A 569 6.41 -18.54 31.05
C ALA A 569 6.13 -18.90 32.53
N GLY A 570 4.99 -19.53 32.81
CA GLY A 570 4.53 -19.82 34.16
C GLY A 570 3.66 -18.73 34.81
N THR A 571 3.50 -17.57 34.17
CA THR A 571 2.53 -16.55 34.62
C THR A 571 1.09 -17.04 34.40
N ALA A 572 0.19 -16.76 35.35
CA ALA A 572 -1.23 -17.13 35.24
C ALA A 572 -2.04 -16.26 34.24
N SER A 573 -1.47 -15.15 33.76
CA SER A 573 -2.03 -14.30 32.72
C SER A 573 -1.49 -14.70 31.34
N GLY A 574 -2.36 -14.71 30.33
CA GLY A 574 -1.99 -15.04 28.95
C GLY A 574 -1.40 -13.86 28.17
N PRO A 575 -1.04 -14.07 26.89
CA PRO A 575 -0.67 -12.98 25.99
C PRO A 575 -1.84 -12.00 25.78
N VAL A 576 -1.53 -10.70 25.80
CA VAL A 576 -2.51 -9.62 25.57
C VAL A 576 -2.31 -9.05 24.17
N THR A 577 -3.39 -8.93 23.39
CA THR A 577 -3.33 -8.49 21.98
C THR A 577 -4.17 -7.24 21.73
N ALA A 578 -3.67 -6.31 20.92
CA ALA A 578 -4.41 -5.17 20.38
C ALA A 578 -4.29 -5.11 18.85
N THR A 579 -5.39 -4.80 18.16
CA THR A 579 -5.45 -4.75 16.68
C THR A 579 -6.10 -3.47 16.19
N GLY A 580 -5.63 -2.91 15.07
CA GLY A 580 -6.27 -1.76 14.44
C GLY A 580 -5.61 -1.33 13.13
N LYS A 581 -6.20 -0.34 12.43
CA LYS A 581 -5.79 0.06 11.07
C LYS A 581 -4.62 1.03 10.98
N GLY A 582 -4.05 1.47 12.11
CA GLY A 582 -2.95 2.43 12.13
C GLY A 582 -2.21 2.44 13.47
N SER A 583 -1.25 3.36 13.60
CA SER A 583 -0.49 3.62 14.82
C SER A 583 -1.03 4.88 15.52
N PRO A 584 -1.01 4.94 16.87
CA PRO A 584 -0.58 3.89 17.79
C PRO A 584 -1.68 2.83 18.04
N LEU A 585 -1.30 1.72 18.68
CA LEU A 585 -2.24 0.71 19.19
C LEU A 585 -2.14 0.60 20.71
N LEU A 586 -3.29 0.54 21.39
CA LEU A 586 -3.39 0.56 22.84
C LEU A 586 -3.67 -0.84 23.40
N LEU A 587 -2.66 -1.45 24.02
CA LEU A 587 -2.80 -2.65 24.85
C LEU A 587 -3.52 -2.28 26.17
N ARG A 588 -4.48 -3.11 26.60
CA ARG A 588 -5.23 -2.95 27.86
C ARG A 588 -5.28 -4.27 28.61
N GLY A 589 -5.32 -4.22 29.95
CA GLY A 589 -5.38 -5.42 30.79
C GLY A 589 -4.00 -6.03 31.07
N LEU A 590 -2.93 -5.25 30.92
CA LEU A 590 -1.59 -5.63 31.36
C LEU A 590 -1.53 -5.62 32.89
N SER A 591 -0.74 -6.52 33.48
CA SER A 591 -0.55 -6.59 34.93
C SER A 591 0.73 -5.86 35.32
N ASN A 592 0.60 -4.83 36.17
CA ASN A 592 1.73 -3.99 36.57
C ASN A 592 2.83 -4.78 37.29
N GLY A 593 4.08 -4.37 37.08
CA GLY A 593 5.27 -5.05 37.60
C GLY A 593 5.73 -6.29 36.80
N LEU A 594 4.93 -6.79 35.85
CA LEU A 594 5.33 -7.94 35.02
C LEU A 594 6.02 -7.50 33.71
N PRO A 595 7.13 -8.15 33.30
CA PRO A 595 7.81 -7.88 32.04
C PRO A 595 7.18 -8.66 30.87
N TYR A 596 6.49 -7.95 29.98
CA TYR A 596 5.94 -8.49 28.74
C TYR A 596 6.92 -8.30 27.58
N GLN A 597 7.16 -9.34 26.78
CA GLN A 597 7.84 -9.18 25.48
C GLN A 597 6.84 -8.71 24.42
N LEU A 598 7.19 -7.66 23.67
CA LEU A 598 6.33 -7.08 22.63
C LEU A 598 6.70 -7.61 21.24
N SER A 599 5.68 -8.01 20.49
CA SER A 599 5.76 -8.41 19.08
C SER A 599 4.75 -7.63 18.24
N LEU A 600 5.20 -7.03 17.14
CA LEU A 600 4.39 -6.27 16.18
C LEU A 600 4.27 -7.01 14.85
N SER A 601 3.10 -7.00 14.23
CA SER A 601 2.90 -7.54 12.88
C SER A 601 1.85 -6.77 12.08
N ALA A 602 1.87 -6.95 10.77
CA ALA A 602 0.91 -6.38 9.83
C ALA A 602 0.23 -7.50 9.02
N THR A 603 -1.06 -7.35 8.76
CA THR A 603 -1.88 -8.37 8.08
C THR A 603 -2.51 -7.80 6.81
N ASN A 604 -2.33 -8.46 5.67
CA ASN A 604 -3.09 -8.21 4.44
C ASN A 604 -3.93 -9.44 4.07
N VAL A 605 -4.52 -9.44 2.87
CA VAL A 605 -5.38 -10.54 2.37
C VAL A 605 -4.67 -11.90 2.23
N LEU A 606 -3.33 -11.93 2.28
CA LEU A 606 -2.52 -13.15 2.19
C LEU A 606 -2.14 -13.72 3.57
N GLY A 607 -2.34 -12.95 4.64
CA GLY A 607 -2.00 -13.32 6.01
C GLY A 607 -1.15 -12.28 6.74
N THR A 608 -0.58 -12.71 7.86
CA THR A 608 0.16 -11.86 8.81
C THR A 608 1.67 -11.97 8.60
N SER A 609 2.37 -10.84 8.70
CA SER A 609 3.83 -10.77 8.68
C SER A 609 4.46 -11.58 9.83
N PRO A 610 5.76 -11.93 9.74
CA PRO A 610 6.55 -12.28 10.92
C PRO A 610 6.42 -11.22 12.02
N GLY A 611 6.59 -11.65 13.28
CA GLY A 611 6.55 -10.76 14.43
C GLY A 611 7.86 -9.99 14.62
N GLN A 612 7.80 -8.66 14.51
CA GLN A 612 8.91 -7.77 14.82
C GLN A 612 8.99 -7.56 16.33
N ASN A 613 10.12 -7.91 16.94
CA ASN A 613 10.36 -7.65 18.37
C ASN A 613 10.41 -6.12 18.61
N ALA A 614 9.63 -5.64 19.58
CA ALA A 614 9.53 -4.23 19.96
C ALA A 614 10.04 -3.95 21.39
N GLY A 615 10.90 -4.83 21.91
CA GLY A 615 11.49 -4.76 23.23
C GLY A 615 10.61 -5.36 24.33
N THR A 616 11.04 -5.15 25.58
CA THR A 616 10.34 -5.59 26.78
C THR A 616 9.64 -4.40 27.45
N LEU A 617 8.38 -4.58 27.81
CA LEU A 617 7.52 -3.62 28.50
C LEU A 617 7.26 -4.09 29.93
N VAL A 618 7.50 -3.24 30.92
CA VAL A 618 7.00 -3.41 32.28
C VAL A 618 6.00 -2.28 32.54
N THR A 619 4.73 -2.57 32.79
CA THR A 619 3.79 -1.49 33.15
C THR A 619 3.95 -1.12 34.63
N SER A 620 4.11 0.18 34.88
CA SER A 620 4.17 0.75 36.22
C SER A 620 2.77 1.05 36.76
N ALA A 621 2.64 1.10 38.08
CA ALA A 621 1.42 1.56 38.75
C ALA A 621 1.54 3.05 39.11
N GLN A 622 0.41 3.74 39.18
CA GLN A 622 0.34 4.98 39.97
C GLN A 622 0.55 4.64 41.46
N PRO A 623 1.03 5.59 42.29
CA PRO A 623 1.26 5.32 43.70
C PRO A 623 -0.06 4.97 44.41
N ASN A 624 0.00 4.07 45.39
CA ASN A 624 -1.12 3.84 46.31
C ASN A 624 -1.52 5.12 47.04
N GLN A 625 -2.80 5.26 47.34
CA GLN A 625 -3.38 6.38 48.09
C GLN A 625 -2.60 6.60 49.40
N PRO A 626 -2.10 7.82 49.68
CA PRO A 626 -1.50 8.14 50.97
C PRO A 626 -2.52 7.95 52.12
N VAL A 627 -2.04 7.69 53.32
CA VAL A 627 -2.85 7.66 54.54
C VAL A 627 -2.37 8.75 55.48
N ILE A 628 -3.25 9.71 55.78
CA ILE A 628 -2.98 10.78 56.75
C ILE A 628 -3.01 10.17 58.16
N GLN A 629 -1.94 10.34 58.91
CA GLN A 629 -1.82 9.90 60.31
C GLN A 629 -2.33 10.98 61.27
N SER A 630 -1.94 12.23 61.01
CA SER A 630 -2.25 13.35 61.90
C SER A 630 -2.12 14.68 61.17
N VAL A 631 -2.84 15.68 61.68
CA VAL A 631 -2.60 17.10 61.38
C VAL A 631 -2.34 17.79 62.71
N SER A 632 -1.21 18.47 62.83
CA SER A 632 -0.92 19.35 63.96
C SER A 632 -1.07 20.81 63.55
N ILE A 633 -1.73 21.59 64.39
CA ILE A 633 -1.99 23.02 64.18
C ILE A 633 -1.17 23.82 65.19
N SER A 634 -0.44 24.83 64.72
CA SER A 634 0.35 25.74 65.55
C SER A 634 0.13 27.18 65.10
N GLY A 635 -0.64 27.95 65.87
CA GLY A 635 -1.20 29.22 65.40
C GLY A 635 -2.07 28.98 64.17
N ASN A 636 -1.73 29.63 63.04
CA ASN A 636 -2.34 29.37 61.73
C ASN A 636 -1.51 28.50 60.78
N VAL A 637 -0.48 27.79 61.25
CA VAL A 637 0.29 26.82 60.46
C VAL A 637 -0.25 25.42 60.69
N ALA A 638 -0.36 24.64 59.61
CA ALA A 638 -0.75 23.22 59.65
C ALA A 638 0.39 22.33 59.13
N THR A 639 0.77 21.33 59.92
CA THR A 639 1.72 20.29 59.52
C THR A 639 0.98 18.96 59.39
N VAL A 640 1.07 18.33 58.23
CA VAL A 640 0.32 17.12 57.87
C VAL A 640 1.29 15.94 57.78
N SER A 641 1.07 14.93 58.63
CA SER A 641 1.85 13.69 58.66
C SER A 641 1.07 12.57 57.98
N PHE A 642 1.73 11.84 57.09
CA PHE A 642 1.15 10.76 56.29
C PHE A 642 2.17 9.66 55.99
N TYR A 643 1.71 8.52 55.44
CA TYR A 643 2.56 7.47 54.86
C TYR A 643 1.93 6.93 53.57
N GLN A 644 2.72 6.25 52.73
CA GLN A 644 2.20 5.54 51.57
C GLN A 644 1.54 4.23 52.05
N GLY A 645 0.28 3.98 51.68
CA GLY A 645 -0.35 2.68 51.92
C GLY A 645 0.40 1.56 51.19
N GLN A 646 0.51 0.38 51.83
CA GLN A 646 1.16 -0.89 51.39
C GLN A 646 2.06 -0.78 50.13
N PRO A 647 3.39 -0.97 50.22
CA PRO A 647 4.32 -0.62 49.15
C PRO A 647 3.96 -1.28 47.81
N GLY A 648 3.48 -0.46 46.88
CA GLY A 648 3.29 -0.85 45.48
C GLY A 648 4.63 -0.93 44.74
N TYR A 649 4.61 -1.55 43.56
CA TYR A 649 5.80 -1.80 42.74
C TYR A 649 6.55 -0.55 42.25
N ASP A 650 5.98 0.65 42.41
CA ASP A 650 6.60 1.94 42.07
C ASP A 650 6.30 2.95 43.22
N PRO A 651 7.31 3.33 44.04
CA PRO A 651 7.11 4.20 45.19
C PRO A 651 6.82 5.66 44.78
N ALA A 652 6.23 6.44 45.69
CA ALA A 652 6.01 7.86 45.45
C ALA A 652 7.36 8.62 45.36
N GLN A 653 7.51 9.43 44.32
CA GLN A 653 8.68 10.31 44.12
C GLN A 653 8.44 11.70 44.73
N GLN A 654 7.17 12.12 44.81
CA GLN A 654 6.73 13.36 45.43
C GLN A 654 5.35 13.16 46.07
N TYR A 655 5.08 13.94 47.12
CA TYR A 655 3.76 14.14 47.70
C TYR A 655 3.39 15.61 47.61
N THR A 656 2.09 15.89 47.50
CA THR A 656 1.52 17.24 47.56
C THR A 656 0.41 17.27 48.59
N VAL A 657 0.45 18.26 49.49
CA VAL A 657 -0.61 18.58 50.44
C VAL A 657 -1.31 19.86 49.98
N ASN A 658 -2.64 19.83 49.92
CA ASN A 658 -3.49 20.96 49.55
C ASN A 658 -4.45 21.30 50.71
N ALA A 659 -4.68 22.58 50.99
CA ALA A 659 -5.69 23.03 51.96
C ALA A 659 -6.99 23.52 51.27
N PHE A 660 -8.14 23.15 51.83
CA PHE A 660 -9.47 23.55 51.35
C PHE A 660 -10.29 24.11 52.51
N VAL A 661 -11.15 25.11 52.27
CA VAL A 661 -12.12 25.54 53.29
C VAL A 661 -13.14 24.41 53.49
N ALA A 662 -13.37 24.02 54.74
CA ALA A 662 -14.32 22.96 55.06
C ALA A 662 -15.76 23.41 54.79
N GLY A 663 -16.49 22.68 53.93
CA GLY A 663 -17.88 22.98 53.59
C GLY A 663 -18.50 21.91 52.68
N PRO A 664 -19.83 21.94 52.44
CA PRO A 664 -20.54 20.91 51.68
C PRO A 664 -20.10 20.81 50.21
N VAL A 665 -19.67 21.93 49.66
CA VAL A 665 -18.90 22.01 48.42
C VAL A 665 -17.55 22.59 48.82
N GLY A 666 -16.53 21.74 48.92
CA GLY A 666 -15.18 22.13 49.31
C GLY A 666 -14.53 23.01 48.24
N LEU A 667 -14.79 24.32 48.30
CA LEU A 667 -14.23 25.28 47.36
C LEU A 667 -12.70 25.30 47.50
N PRO A 668 -11.94 25.16 46.39
CA PRO A 668 -10.51 25.40 46.41
C PRO A 668 -10.24 26.82 46.90
N LEU A 669 -9.31 26.95 47.84
CA LEU A 669 -8.66 28.23 48.07
C LEU A 669 -7.99 28.66 46.76
N GLY A 670 -8.06 29.95 46.42
CA GLY A 670 -7.36 30.49 45.26
C GLY A 670 -5.88 30.07 45.29
N SER A 671 -5.34 29.71 44.13
CA SER A 671 -4.03 29.07 43.96
C SER A 671 -2.93 29.71 44.82
N GLY A 672 -2.43 28.99 45.83
CA GLY A 672 -1.37 29.50 46.70
C GLY A 672 -1.11 28.75 48.01
N ILE A 673 -2.03 27.90 48.49
CA ILE A 673 -1.84 27.13 49.75
C ILE A 673 -1.76 25.62 49.48
N SER A 674 -0.64 25.25 48.87
CA SER A 674 -0.18 23.88 48.72
C SER A 674 1.30 23.77 49.06
N VAL A 675 1.75 22.59 49.45
CA VAL A 675 3.17 22.27 49.66
C VAL A 675 3.47 20.91 49.06
N SER A 676 4.61 20.79 48.38
CA SER A 676 5.06 19.54 47.77
C SER A 676 6.47 19.18 48.23
N GLY A 677 6.72 17.89 48.45
CA GLY A 677 8.03 17.39 48.89
C GLY A 677 8.15 15.87 48.80
N PRO A 678 9.36 15.31 48.92
CA PRO A 678 9.60 13.87 48.73
C PRO A 678 9.17 13.02 49.93
N THR A 679 8.98 13.61 51.11
CA THR A 679 8.79 12.90 52.38
C THR A 679 7.72 13.53 53.26
N SER A 680 7.23 12.75 54.22
CA SER A 680 6.34 13.17 55.31
C SER A 680 7.16 13.57 56.56
N PRO A 681 6.69 14.51 57.40
CA PRO A 681 5.50 15.34 57.23
C PRO A 681 5.76 16.54 56.29
N LEU A 682 4.70 17.19 55.84
CA LEU A 682 4.78 18.46 55.09
C LEU A 682 4.02 19.58 55.82
N THR A 683 4.66 20.75 55.93
CA THR A 683 4.11 21.94 56.58
C THR A 683 3.61 22.92 55.54
N LEU A 684 2.34 23.32 55.64
CA LEU A 684 1.71 24.27 54.73
C LEU A 684 2.11 25.72 55.08
N PRO A 685 2.09 26.64 54.09
CA PRO A 685 2.08 28.07 54.37
C PRO A 685 0.95 28.46 55.34
N PRO A 686 1.13 29.50 56.17
CA PRO A 686 0.12 29.92 57.14
C PRO A 686 -1.25 30.23 56.51
N LEU A 687 -2.32 29.68 57.09
CA LEU A 687 -3.69 29.80 56.60
C LEU A 687 -4.37 31.10 57.08
N PRO A 688 -5.41 31.60 56.39
CA PRO A 688 -6.29 32.64 56.93
C PRO A 688 -6.95 32.24 58.27
N TRP A 689 -7.13 33.21 59.18
CA TRP A 689 -7.82 33.00 60.45
C TRP A 689 -9.35 33.16 60.33
N GLY A 690 -10.07 32.51 61.23
CA GLY A 690 -11.55 32.50 61.29
C GLY A 690 -12.19 31.32 60.55
N GLN A 691 -11.40 30.52 59.82
CA GLN A 691 -11.88 29.50 58.90
C GLN A 691 -11.54 28.07 59.37
N ASN A 692 -12.41 27.13 58.99
CA ASN A 692 -12.16 25.69 59.10
C ASN A 692 -11.53 25.15 57.82
N TYR A 693 -10.58 24.23 57.95
CA TYR A 693 -9.84 23.64 56.83
C TYR A 693 -9.83 22.12 56.83
N GLN A 694 -9.91 21.53 55.64
CA GLN A 694 -9.57 20.13 55.38
C GLN A 694 -8.29 20.06 54.55
N PHE A 695 -7.46 19.06 54.82
CA PHE A 695 -6.21 18.83 54.10
C PHE A 695 -6.30 17.56 53.27
N GLN A 696 -5.90 17.68 52.00
CA GLN A 696 -5.83 16.58 51.04
C GLN A 696 -4.37 16.22 50.80
N VAL A 697 -4.05 14.93 50.69
CA VAL A 697 -2.70 14.46 50.33
C VAL A 697 -2.75 13.52 49.12
N THR A 698 -1.93 13.82 48.12
CA THR A 698 -1.75 13.05 46.88
C THR A 698 -0.28 12.67 46.73
N ALA A 699 0.01 11.44 46.30
CA ALA A 699 1.34 10.98 45.92
C ALA A 699 1.49 11.00 44.40
N GLN A 700 2.71 11.12 43.89
CA GLN A 700 3.01 11.09 42.45
C GLN A 700 4.30 10.33 42.15
N ASN A 701 4.29 9.57 41.05
CA ASN A 701 5.48 9.02 40.40
C ASN A 701 5.41 9.33 38.88
N SER A 702 6.32 8.76 38.09
CA SER A 702 6.36 8.91 36.62
C SER A 702 5.09 8.45 35.89
N THR A 703 4.27 7.59 36.51
CA THR A 703 2.97 7.10 35.99
C THR A 703 1.81 8.06 36.30
N GLY A 704 2.06 9.12 37.07
CA GLY A 704 1.08 10.14 37.45
C GLY A 704 0.67 10.10 38.93
N PRO A 705 -0.39 10.82 39.30
CA PRO A 705 -0.85 10.95 40.68
C PRO A 705 -1.63 9.73 41.16
N SER A 706 -1.62 9.52 42.48
CA SER A 706 -2.48 8.59 43.20
C SER A 706 -3.92 9.10 43.30
N LEU A 707 -4.83 8.26 43.81
CA LEU A 707 -6.01 8.79 44.50
C LEU A 707 -5.58 9.65 45.69
N SER A 708 -6.33 10.71 45.98
CA SER A 708 -6.05 11.60 47.11
C SER A 708 -6.71 11.12 48.39
N SER A 709 -6.01 11.20 49.53
CA SER A 709 -6.64 11.11 50.86
C SER A 709 -7.15 12.48 51.32
N LEU A 710 -8.12 12.49 52.22
CA LEU A 710 -8.70 13.70 52.82
C LEU A 710 -8.78 13.53 54.34
N SER A 711 -8.51 14.61 55.07
CA SER A 711 -8.57 14.66 56.54
C SER A 711 -9.88 15.27 57.06
N GLY A 712 -10.06 15.24 58.38
CA GLY A 712 -11.14 15.96 59.07
C GLY A 712 -11.00 17.49 58.97
N SER A 713 -11.94 18.19 59.61
CA SER A 713 -11.98 19.67 59.64
C SER A 713 -11.21 20.22 60.85
N TYR A 714 -10.29 21.15 60.62
CA TYR A 714 -9.46 21.81 61.64
C TYR A 714 -9.66 23.33 61.59
N GLY A 715 -10.01 23.95 62.73
CA GLY A 715 -10.36 25.36 62.80
C GLY A 715 -9.21 26.28 63.19
N MET A 716 -8.94 27.30 62.38
CA MET A 716 -8.01 28.39 62.68
C MET A 716 -8.73 29.49 63.49
N GLN A 717 -9.09 29.17 64.74
CA GLN A 717 -9.96 30.01 65.57
C GLN A 717 -9.26 31.27 66.11
N ARG A 718 -9.85 32.45 65.86
CA ARG A 718 -9.38 33.74 66.42
C ARG A 718 -9.55 33.83 67.94
N SER A 719 -10.45 33.05 68.53
CA SER A 719 -10.61 32.93 69.98
C SER A 719 -9.41 32.29 70.70
N ARG A 720 -8.44 31.68 69.97
CA ARG A 720 -7.29 30.95 70.55
C ARG A 720 -5.95 31.28 69.90
N TRP A 721 -5.76 32.52 69.44
CA TRP A 721 -4.56 32.92 68.69
C TRP A 721 -3.28 33.00 69.54
N MET A 722 -3.38 33.38 70.83
CA MET A 722 -2.22 33.40 71.73
C MET A 722 -1.80 32.00 72.19
N THR A 723 -2.72 31.04 72.20
CA THR A 723 -2.54 29.68 72.71
C THR A 723 -1.37 28.95 72.03
N GLY A 724 -1.16 29.19 70.73
CA GLY A 724 -0.04 28.61 69.96
C GLY A 724 1.32 29.32 70.10
N LEU A 725 1.42 30.38 70.93
CA LEU A 725 2.64 31.17 71.08
C LEU A 725 3.52 30.67 72.25
N PRO A 726 4.86 30.89 72.23
CA PRO A 726 5.74 30.42 73.30
C PRO A 726 5.44 31.06 74.65
N ASP A 727 5.38 30.24 75.71
CA ASP A 727 5.15 30.67 77.10
C ASP A 727 6.17 31.66 77.67
N THR A 728 7.37 31.71 77.07
CA THR A 728 8.47 32.62 77.41
C THR A 728 8.35 34.00 76.74
N LEU A 729 7.42 34.17 75.78
CA LEU A 729 7.26 35.41 75.04
C LEU A 729 6.76 36.56 75.95
N PRO A 730 7.44 37.72 76.00
CA PRO A 730 6.96 38.89 76.72
C PRO A 730 5.73 39.52 76.05
N LEU A 731 4.79 40.05 76.84
CA LEU A 731 3.62 40.78 76.34
C LEU A 731 3.99 41.96 75.44
N GLY A 732 5.02 42.74 75.82
CA GLY A 732 5.60 43.85 75.04
C GLY A 732 6.40 43.43 73.80
N LYS A 733 6.11 42.24 73.25
CA LYS A 733 6.54 41.76 71.92
C LYS A 733 5.38 41.11 71.15
N LEU A 734 4.14 41.40 71.51
CA LEU A 734 2.93 41.02 70.78
C LEU A 734 2.35 42.20 70.01
N MET A 735 1.81 41.93 68.82
CA MET A 735 0.86 42.83 68.15
C MET A 735 -0.54 42.48 68.65
N ILE A 736 -1.20 43.38 69.35
CA ILE A 736 -2.45 43.07 70.05
C ILE A 736 -3.59 43.85 69.37
N PRO A 737 -4.54 43.17 68.70
CA PRO A 737 -5.77 43.82 68.26
C PRO A 737 -6.54 44.31 69.48
N GLY A 738 -6.86 45.60 69.49
CA GLY A 738 -7.58 46.27 70.55
C GLY A 738 -8.78 47.04 70.03
N THR A 739 -9.67 47.42 70.95
CA THR A 739 -10.82 48.28 70.68
C THR A 739 -10.75 49.51 71.55
N HIS A 740 -11.12 50.66 70.99
CA HIS A 740 -11.30 51.91 71.72
C HIS A 740 -12.73 51.97 72.26
N ASP A 741 -12.87 52.35 73.54
CA ASP A 741 -14.14 52.38 74.28
C ASP A 741 -14.98 51.12 74.06
N SER A 742 -14.38 49.97 74.36
CA SER A 742 -14.81 48.62 73.98
C SER A 742 -16.23 48.21 74.43
N GLY A 743 -16.83 48.95 75.37
CA GLY A 743 -18.22 48.74 75.79
C GLY A 743 -19.24 49.58 75.01
N SER A 744 -18.82 50.39 74.02
CA SER A 744 -19.69 51.33 73.30
C SER A 744 -20.23 50.72 72.00
N TYR A 745 -21.22 49.84 72.18
CA TYR A 745 -21.98 49.15 71.13
C TYR A 745 -23.49 49.30 71.38
N GLU A 746 -24.32 49.19 70.33
CA GLU A 746 -25.80 49.28 70.39
C GLU A 746 -26.33 50.57 71.08
N THR A 747 -25.68 51.71 70.82
CA THR A 747 -26.02 52.96 71.53
C THR A 747 -27.27 53.66 70.96
N ILE A 748 -27.89 54.55 71.74
CA ILE A 748 -29.11 55.26 71.33
C ILE A 748 -28.79 56.23 70.18
N LEU A 749 -29.37 55.97 69.00
CA LEU A 749 -29.15 56.74 67.76
C LEU A 749 -27.68 56.76 67.31
N ASP A 750 -26.94 55.68 67.58
CA ASP A 750 -25.53 55.48 67.24
C ASP A 750 -24.60 56.54 67.91
N LEU A 751 -25.13 57.30 68.88
CA LEU A 751 -24.40 58.35 69.60
C LEU A 751 -23.33 57.71 70.50
N GLY A 752 -22.07 57.99 70.18
CA GLY A 752 -20.92 57.47 70.91
C GLY A 752 -20.58 56.01 70.61
N GLU A 753 -21.28 55.34 69.71
CA GLU A 753 -20.91 53.97 69.31
C GLU A 753 -19.49 53.97 68.70
N THR A 754 -18.66 53.01 69.10
CA THR A 754 -17.31 52.78 68.53
C THR A 754 -17.15 51.35 67.97
N GLN A 755 -18.04 50.41 68.31
CA GLN A 755 -17.95 49.00 67.93
C GLN A 755 -19.31 48.44 67.47
N ASP A 756 -19.30 47.62 66.40
CA ASP A 756 -20.48 46.82 65.97
C ASP A 756 -20.67 45.52 66.81
N TRP A 757 -19.74 45.23 67.72
CA TRP A 757 -19.59 43.95 68.40
C TRP A 757 -19.65 44.14 69.92
N ASP A 758 -20.37 43.27 70.61
CA ASP A 758 -20.27 43.18 72.07
C ASP A 758 -18.88 42.68 72.52
N VAL A 759 -18.57 42.75 73.81
CA VAL A 759 -17.25 42.34 74.33
C VAL A 759 -16.98 40.83 74.09
N ALA A 760 -17.99 39.97 74.08
CA ALA A 760 -17.81 38.55 73.77
C ALA A 760 -17.50 38.31 72.29
N GLU A 761 -18.14 39.04 71.37
CA GLU A 761 -17.88 38.99 69.93
C GLU A 761 -16.50 39.57 69.57
N GLN A 762 -16.10 40.66 70.21
CA GLN A 762 -14.75 41.22 70.10
C GLN A 762 -13.69 40.16 70.49
N LEU A 763 -13.85 39.53 71.66
CA LEU A 763 -12.94 38.50 72.16
C LEU A 763 -12.96 37.24 71.26
N ALA A 764 -14.14 36.81 70.78
CA ALA A 764 -14.27 35.70 69.82
C ALA A 764 -13.52 35.97 68.51
N ASN A 765 -13.56 37.22 68.02
CA ASN A 765 -12.87 37.66 66.80
C ASN A 765 -11.38 38.02 66.98
N GLY A 766 -10.84 37.89 68.20
CA GLY A 766 -9.39 37.98 68.43
C GLY A 766 -8.90 39.30 69.03
N ILE A 767 -9.80 40.21 69.39
CA ILE A 767 -9.46 41.37 70.23
C ILE A 767 -8.94 40.87 71.59
N ARG A 768 -7.86 41.49 72.09
CA ARG A 768 -7.22 41.15 73.37
C ARG A 768 -6.73 42.37 74.16
N PHE A 769 -7.00 43.58 73.67
CA PHE A 769 -6.88 44.81 74.46
C PHE A 769 -8.26 45.49 74.47
N LEU A 770 -8.84 45.68 75.65
CA LEU A 770 -10.08 46.41 75.84
C LEU A 770 -9.77 47.74 76.53
N ASP A 771 -10.25 48.86 76.00
CA ASP A 771 -10.22 50.16 76.69
C ASP A 771 -11.61 50.48 77.20
N VAL A 772 -11.77 50.59 78.52
CA VAL A 772 -13.08 50.61 79.18
C VAL A 772 -13.18 51.79 80.13
N ARG A 773 -14.19 52.62 79.91
CA ARG A 773 -14.53 53.79 80.74
C ARG A 773 -15.63 53.42 81.73
N VAL A 774 -15.42 53.77 83.00
CA VAL A 774 -16.23 53.30 84.13
C VAL A 774 -16.56 54.47 85.03
N ALA A 775 -17.75 54.42 85.64
CA ALA A 775 -18.23 55.39 86.61
C ALA A 775 -19.09 54.73 87.69
N ASP A 776 -19.34 55.44 88.79
CA ASP A 776 -20.32 55.03 89.80
C ASP A 776 -21.74 54.98 89.20
N SER A 777 -22.51 53.96 89.59
CA SER A 777 -23.88 53.73 89.15
C SER A 777 -24.80 54.92 89.52
N GLY A 778 -25.42 55.58 88.54
CA GLY A 778 -26.27 56.74 88.81
C GLY A 778 -26.98 57.40 87.64
N LEU A 779 -26.38 57.39 86.43
CA LEU A 779 -27.03 57.95 85.22
C LEU A 779 -27.85 56.90 84.48
N CYS A 780 -27.43 55.63 84.50
CA CYS A 780 -28.15 54.50 83.92
C CYS A 780 -29.42 54.12 84.73
N ARG A 781 -30.40 55.01 84.79
CA ARG A 781 -31.64 54.80 85.57
C ARG A 781 -32.63 53.82 84.94
N GLU A 782 -32.49 53.47 83.66
CA GLU A 782 -33.37 52.52 82.99
C GLU A 782 -32.95 51.06 83.21
N VAL A 783 -33.51 50.47 84.28
CA VAL A 783 -33.81 49.03 84.43
C VAL A 783 -32.68 48.02 84.09
N LYS A 784 -31.44 48.24 84.56
CA LYS A 784 -30.40 47.18 84.57
C LYS A 784 -29.42 47.15 85.75
N LEU A 785 -29.34 48.19 86.60
CA LEU A 785 -28.28 48.32 87.63
C LEU A 785 -28.63 47.87 89.06
N GLN A 786 -29.72 47.13 89.29
CA GLN A 786 -30.00 46.66 90.65
C GLN A 786 -28.92 45.67 91.12
N ASN A 787 -28.27 46.02 92.24
CA ASN A 787 -27.21 45.28 92.96
C ASN A 787 -25.77 45.42 92.43
N TYR A 788 -25.46 46.31 91.47
CA TYR A 788 -24.08 46.54 91.01
C TYR A 788 -23.68 48.03 91.07
N PRO A 789 -22.53 48.39 91.70
CA PRO A 789 -22.17 49.79 91.96
C PRO A 789 -21.52 50.56 90.79
N PHE A 790 -21.25 49.92 89.64
CA PHE A 790 -20.51 50.55 88.53
C PHE A 790 -21.21 50.39 87.18
N GLU A 791 -21.14 51.44 86.38
CA GLU A 791 -21.69 51.52 85.03
C GLU A 791 -20.61 51.82 83.99
N VAL A 792 -20.77 51.27 82.79
CA VAL A 792 -19.93 51.59 81.63
C VAL A 792 -20.47 52.87 81.00
N ARG A 793 -19.58 53.79 80.62
CA ARG A 793 -19.95 55.07 79.99
C ARG A 793 -19.08 55.41 78.79
N HIS A 794 -19.58 56.28 77.92
CA HIS A 794 -18.77 57.05 76.99
C HIS A 794 -19.28 58.50 77.02
N GLY A 795 -18.53 59.38 77.69
CA GLY A 795 -19.02 60.70 78.09
C GLY A 795 -20.32 60.61 78.89
N PHE A 796 -21.38 61.25 78.40
CA PHE A 796 -22.70 61.23 79.00
C PHE A 796 -23.54 59.99 78.61
N VAL A 797 -23.07 59.14 77.68
CA VAL A 797 -23.80 57.97 77.21
C VAL A 797 -23.65 56.83 78.23
N CYS A 798 -24.79 56.35 78.73
CA CYS A 798 -24.88 55.12 79.52
C CYS A 798 -24.79 53.90 78.59
N LEU A 799 -23.92 52.93 78.93
CA LEU A 799 -23.69 51.71 78.14
C LEU A 799 -24.05 50.42 78.90
N GLY A 800 -24.51 50.52 80.16
CA GLY A 800 -24.93 49.38 80.97
C GLY A 800 -23.99 49.10 82.15
N ASN A 801 -23.93 47.83 82.59
CA ASN A 801 -23.23 47.46 83.81
C ASN A 801 -21.83 46.87 83.56
N PHE A 802 -20.84 47.30 84.35
CA PHE A 802 -19.47 46.81 84.20
C PHE A 802 -19.33 45.28 84.40
N GLN A 803 -20.14 44.65 85.27
CA GLN A 803 -20.08 43.20 85.44
C GLN A 803 -20.68 42.48 84.22
N THR A 804 -21.92 42.82 83.81
CA THR A 804 -22.61 42.07 82.74
C THR A 804 -22.09 42.36 81.34
N GLU A 805 -21.72 43.60 81.03
CA GLU A 805 -21.34 44.01 79.67
C GLU A 805 -19.83 43.81 79.40
N VAL A 806 -19.00 43.65 80.44
CA VAL A 806 -17.53 43.52 80.31
C VAL A 806 -16.98 42.29 81.02
N MET A 807 -17.14 42.19 82.35
CA MET A 807 -16.45 41.14 83.11
C MET A 807 -17.02 39.73 82.88
N ASP A 808 -18.33 39.55 82.79
CA ASP A 808 -18.95 38.24 82.54
C ASP A 808 -18.55 37.68 81.15
N PRO A 809 -18.55 38.48 80.06
CA PRO A 809 -17.91 38.14 78.79
C PRO A 809 -16.43 37.76 78.93
N VAL A 810 -15.61 38.57 79.61
CA VAL A 810 -14.15 38.34 79.78
C VAL A 810 -13.86 37.07 80.57
N ASN A 811 -14.56 36.86 81.69
CA ASN A 811 -14.42 35.69 82.55
C ASN A 811 -14.87 34.42 81.82
N THR A 812 -16.01 34.47 81.11
CA THR A 812 -16.51 33.37 80.27
C THR A 812 -15.54 33.04 79.14
N PHE A 813 -14.97 34.07 78.50
CA PHE A 813 -13.98 33.90 77.45
C PHE A 813 -12.69 33.25 77.96
N LEU A 814 -12.12 33.73 79.05
CA LEU A 814 -10.87 33.21 79.63
C LEU A 814 -11.03 31.79 80.20
N ALA A 815 -12.18 31.47 80.80
CA ALA A 815 -12.50 30.12 81.25
C ALA A 815 -12.57 29.12 80.07
N ASN A 816 -13.16 29.53 78.94
CA ASN A 816 -13.23 28.71 77.73
C ASN A 816 -11.94 28.72 76.90
N ASN A 817 -11.03 29.67 77.14
CA ASN A 817 -9.81 29.88 76.35
C ASN A 817 -8.61 30.19 77.26
N SER A 818 -8.32 29.29 78.20
CA SER A 818 -7.26 29.45 79.21
C SER A 818 -5.84 29.62 78.66
N GLY A 819 -5.64 29.44 77.34
CA GLY A 819 -4.40 29.76 76.64
C GLY A 819 -4.23 31.25 76.31
N GLU A 820 -5.25 32.08 76.49
CA GLU A 820 -5.28 33.51 76.14
C GLU A 820 -5.14 34.41 77.37
N THR A 821 -4.92 35.71 77.17
CA THR A 821 -5.01 36.75 78.21
C THR A 821 -5.68 38.00 77.64
N VAL A 822 -6.42 38.73 78.47
CA VAL A 822 -7.04 40.01 78.09
C VAL A 822 -6.27 41.13 78.77
N LEU A 823 -5.79 42.10 78.00
CA LEU A 823 -5.33 43.39 78.53
C LEU A 823 -6.56 44.28 78.64
N MET A 824 -6.74 44.92 79.79
CA MET A 824 -7.87 45.81 80.05
C MET A 824 -7.37 47.12 80.64
N SER A 825 -7.52 48.19 79.86
CA SER A 825 -7.41 49.55 80.34
C SER A 825 -8.73 49.96 80.98
N VAL A 826 -8.65 50.45 82.21
CA VAL A 826 -9.79 50.97 82.98
C VAL A 826 -9.56 52.45 83.24
N LYS A 827 -10.51 53.28 82.82
CA LYS A 827 -10.51 54.73 82.98
C LYS A 827 -11.68 55.20 83.83
N ASP A 828 -11.45 56.11 84.77
CA ASP A 828 -12.54 56.88 85.37
C ASP A 828 -13.04 57.90 84.33
N GLU A 829 -14.35 57.92 84.10
CA GLU A 829 -14.97 58.83 83.16
C GLU A 829 -15.36 60.18 83.78
N ASP A 830 -15.66 60.25 85.09
CA ASP A 830 -15.91 61.51 85.85
C ASP A 830 -16.17 61.29 87.37
N THR A 831 -16.44 60.05 87.80
CA THR A 831 -17.21 59.79 89.05
C THR A 831 -16.89 58.45 89.73
N LEU A 832 -15.81 57.76 89.37
CA LEU A 832 -15.52 56.42 89.89
C LEU A 832 -15.02 56.44 91.35
N ASN A 833 -15.69 55.69 92.22
CA ASN A 833 -15.19 55.38 93.55
C ASN A 833 -14.06 54.34 93.47
N THR A 834 -12.86 54.81 93.12
CA THR A 834 -11.63 54.01 92.97
C THR A 834 -11.39 53.04 94.14
N SER A 835 -11.72 53.43 95.38
CA SER A 835 -11.57 52.54 96.55
C SER A 835 -12.55 51.37 96.53
N LEU A 836 -13.83 51.62 96.24
CA LEU A 836 -14.85 50.57 96.12
C LEU A 836 -14.62 49.69 94.89
N PHE A 837 -14.18 50.29 93.77
CA PHE A 837 -13.87 49.58 92.53
C PHE A 837 -12.67 48.63 92.72
N MET A 838 -11.61 49.12 93.36
CA MET A 838 -10.49 48.27 93.77
C MET A 838 -10.93 47.12 94.67
N GLN A 839 -11.80 47.36 95.65
CA GLN A 839 -12.24 46.33 96.58
C GLN A 839 -13.12 45.25 95.92
N THR A 840 -14.05 45.64 95.05
CA THR A 840 -15.15 44.75 94.58
C THR A 840 -14.95 44.22 93.17
N VAL A 841 -14.14 44.88 92.34
CA VAL A 841 -13.88 44.48 90.95
C VAL A 841 -12.46 43.98 90.77
N ILE A 842 -11.44 44.78 91.11
CA ILE A 842 -10.03 44.44 90.82
C ILE A 842 -9.48 43.38 91.78
N ASN A 843 -9.70 43.56 93.10
CA ASN A 843 -9.23 42.60 94.11
C ASN A 843 -10.13 41.36 94.23
N ASN A 844 -11.20 41.25 93.44
CA ASN A 844 -12.10 40.11 93.43
C ASN A 844 -11.46 38.94 92.67
N PRO A 845 -11.15 37.79 93.33
CA PRO A 845 -10.45 36.68 92.68
C PRO A 845 -11.20 36.08 91.48
N ALA A 846 -12.53 36.23 91.41
CA ALA A 846 -13.33 35.73 90.29
C ALA A 846 -13.04 36.46 88.97
N ASN A 847 -12.57 37.72 89.03
CA ASN A 847 -12.26 38.54 87.87
C ASN A 847 -10.81 38.39 87.37
N GLY A 848 -9.97 37.64 88.09
CA GLY A 848 -8.65 37.21 87.60
C GLY A 848 -7.65 38.32 87.24
N PHE A 849 -7.77 39.52 87.80
CA PHE A 849 -6.87 40.64 87.51
C PHE A 849 -5.42 40.40 87.99
N VAL A 850 -4.46 40.85 87.20
CA VAL A 850 -3.03 40.89 87.51
C VAL A 850 -2.58 42.34 87.59
N THR A 851 -2.38 42.82 88.81
CA THR A 851 -1.87 44.16 89.13
C THR A 851 -0.34 44.26 89.15
N GLN A 852 0.36 43.14 88.94
CA GLN A 852 1.83 43.07 88.83
C GLN A 852 2.22 42.49 87.47
N ALA A 853 2.04 43.28 86.42
CA ALA A 853 2.38 42.97 85.05
C ALA A 853 3.08 44.15 84.37
N GLY A 854 3.65 43.91 83.19
CA GLY A 854 4.30 44.92 82.37
C GLY A 854 4.79 44.32 81.05
N PRO A 855 5.46 45.11 80.19
CA PRO A 855 5.89 44.65 78.87
C PRO A 855 6.80 43.41 78.92
N ALA A 856 7.62 43.27 79.96
CA ALA A 856 8.54 42.16 80.14
C ALA A 856 7.87 40.86 80.66
N THR A 857 6.61 40.91 81.09
CA THR A 857 5.89 39.76 81.65
C THR A 857 5.71 38.65 80.60
N PRO A 858 6.20 37.42 80.84
CA PRO A 858 5.99 36.30 79.92
C PRO A 858 4.54 35.83 79.90
N LEU A 859 4.05 35.39 78.74
CA LEU A 859 2.66 34.92 78.54
C LEU A 859 2.18 33.94 79.63
N ARG A 860 3.00 32.95 80.00
CA ARG A 860 2.64 31.95 81.04
C ARG A 860 2.22 32.52 82.39
N THR A 861 2.62 33.76 82.72
CA THR A 861 2.25 34.41 83.99
C THR A 861 0.80 34.92 83.96
N VAL A 862 0.28 35.24 82.77
CA VAL A 862 -0.97 35.97 82.54
C VAL A 862 -2.02 35.20 81.73
N ARG A 863 -1.68 34.05 81.13
CA ARG A 863 -2.68 33.16 80.53
C ARG A 863 -3.79 32.82 81.53
N GLY A 864 -5.04 32.87 81.07
CA GLY A 864 -6.26 32.70 81.88
C GLY A 864 -6.60 33.90 82.79
N LYS A 865 -6.00 35.08 82.57
CA LYS A 865 -6.11 36.25 83.47
C LYS A 865 -6.26 37.57 82.70
N VAL A 866 -6.69 38.60 83.42
CA VAL A 866 -6.79 39.98 82.93
C VAL A 866 -5.57 40.80 83.37
N VAL A 867 -4.93 41.54 82.47
CA VAL A 867 -3.82 42.45 82.77
C VAL A 867 -4.37 43.87 82.86
N LEU A 868 -4.34 44.48 84.04
CA LEU A 868 -4.86 45.82 84.28
C LEU A 868 -3.90 46.89 83.75
N PHE A 869 -4.42 47.86 83.01
CA PHE A 869 -3.82 49.18 82.79
C PHE A 869 -4.67 50.22 83.55
N ASP A 870 -4.02 51.07 84.33
CA ASP A 870 -4.67 52.00 85.26
C ASP A 870 -4.70 53.42 84.67
N ARG A 871 -5.92 53.91 84.42
CA ARG A 871 -6.29 55.29 84.08
C ARG A 871 -7.35 55.83 85.08
N PHE A 872 -7.34 55.33 86.32
CA PHE A 872 -8.25 55.72 87.41
C PHE A 872 -7.51 56.02 88.73
N ASP A 873 -6.21 56.30 88.61
CA ASP A 873 -5.26 56.77 89.63
C ASP A 873 -5.23 55.94 90.93
N ALA A 874 -5.44 54.62 90.81
CA ALA A 874 -5.30 53.68 91.92
C ALA A 874 -3.83 53.35 92.26
N GLY A 875 -2.90 53.58 91.32
CA GLY A 875 -1.47 53.30 91.47
C GLY A 875 -1.13 51.81 91.37
N THR A 876 -1.87 51.05 90.54
CA THR A 876 -1.81 49.57 90.54
C THR A 876 -2.01 48.97 89.15
N GLY A 877 -1.34 47.87 88.82
CA GLY A 877 -1.31 47.39 87.43
C GLY A 877 -0.27 48.11 86.59
N VAL A 878 -0.49 48.15 85.27
CA VAL A 878 0.40 48.82 84.32
C VAL A 878 0.06 50.32 84.27
N PRO A 879 1.01 51.22 84.57
CA PRO A 879 0.74 52.65 84.55
C PRO A 879 0.56 53.16 83.12
N TRP A 880 -0.42 54.05 82.91
CA TRP A 880 -0.60 54.77 81.65
C TRP A 880 0.51 55.82 81.45
N GLY A 881 0.93 56.09 80.21
CA GLY A 881 1.98 57.08 79.97
C GLY A 881 2.44 57.25 78.53
N GLN A 882 3.09 58.38 78.27
CA GLN A 882 3.62 58.77 76.95
C GLN A 882 5.10 58.38 76.75
N ASN A 883 5.74 57.67 77.69
CA ASN A 883 7.18 57.39 77.67
C ASN A 883 7.50 55.93 78.10
N PRO A 884 8.40 55.21 77.41
CA PRO A 884 8.77 53.84 77.74
C PRO A 884 9.06 53.62 79.23
N PRO A 885 8.58 52.52 79.84
CA PRO A 885 8.18 51.25 79.20
C PRO A 885 6.73 51.18 78.67
N VAL A 886 5.91 52.23 78.84
CA VAL A 886 4.55 52.31 78.29
C VAL A 886 4.42 53.62 77.52
N ALA A 887 4.21 53.55 76.20
CA ALA A 887 4.09 54.71 75.34
C ALA A 887 2.71 54.70 74.64
N THR A 888 1.94 55.75 74.85
CA THR A 888 0.59 55.94 74.28
C THR A 888 0.58 57.00 73.18
N GLN A 889 0.05 56.66 72.00
CA GLN A 889 -0.40 57.62 70.99
C GLN A 889 -1.92 57.69 71.06
N ASP A 890 -2.44 58.71 71.75
CA ASP A 890 -3.87 58.97 71.96
C ASP A 890 -4.21 60.41 71.53
N GLU A 891 -3.74 60.79 70.34
CA GLU A 891 -3.93 62.14 69.80
C GLU A 891 -5.12 62.14 68.84
N TYR A 892 -6.16 62.88 69.22
CA TYR A 892 -7.43 63.05 68.48
C TYR A 892 -7.63 64.49 68.00
N ASP A 893 -6.85 65.45 68.51
CA ASP A 893 -6.94 66.87 68.16
C ASP A 893 -6.31 67.11 66.77
N LEU A 894 -7.13 66.88 65.75
CA LEU A 894 -6.84 67.00 64.32
C LEU A 894 -7.88 67.89 63.62
N ASP A 895 -8.68 68.58 64.42
CA ASP A 895 -9.66 69.53 63.93
C ASP A 895 -8.99 70.88 63.68
N GLN A 896 -9.37 71.54 62.58
CA GLN A 896 -9.02 72.94 62.34
C GLN A 896 -10.25 73.86 62.36
N ASN A 897 -11.48 73.31 62.28
CA ASN A 897 -12.77 74.01 62.45
C ASN A 897 -13.94 73.00 62.54
N CYS A 898 -14.35 72.61 63.75
CA CYS A 898 -15.69 72.12 64.06
C CYS A 898 -16.57 73.31 64.49
N TYR A 899 -17.72 73.51 63.84
CA TYR A 899 -18.67 74.55 64.23
C TYR A 899 -20.14 74.12 64.14
N PHE A 900 -20.98 74.82 64.90
CA PHE A 900 -22.36 74.45 65.17
C PHE A 900 -23.31 74.97 64.07
N VAL A 901 -24.04 74.08 63.40
CA VAL A 901 -24.98 74.44 62.33
C VAL A 901 -26.43 74.20 62.77
N TRP A 902 -27.13 75.30 63.11
CA TRP A 902 -28.55 75.31 63.47
C TRP A 902 -29.46 75.15 62.22
N ALA A 903 -29.56 73.92 61.69
CA ALA A 903 -30.37 73.60 60.51
C ALA A 903 -31.88 73.38 60.80
N GLY A 904 -32.50 74.25 61.61
CA GLY A 904 -33.97 74.38 61.72
C GLY A 904 -34.77 73.18 62.26
N GLY A 905 -34.11 72.16 62.82
CA GLY A 905 -34.74 70.95 63.38
C GLY A 905 -34.44 70.74 64.86
N TRP A 906 -35.05 69.69 65.46
CA TRP A 906 -34.91 69.34 66.87
C TRP A 906 -33.54 68.73 67.26
N PHE A 907 -32.64 68.51 66.30
CA PHE A 907 -31.26 68.12 66.53
C PHE A 907 -30.31 69.03 65.72
N PRO A 908 -29.19 69.49 66.31
CA PRO A 908 -28.19 70.28 65.60
C PRO A 908 -27.29 69.40 64.72
N TRP A 909 -26.76 69.99 63.64
CA TRP A 909 -25.77 69.35 62.79
C TRP A 909 -24.40 70.00 63.03
N PHE A 910 -23.35 69.20 62.95
CA PHE A 910 -21.97 69.64 63.12
C PHE A 910 -21.27 69.59 61.76
N ASP A 911 -20.69 70.72 61.35
CA ASP A 911 -19.76 70.75 60.23
C ASP A 911 -18.35 70.73 60.81
N CYS A 912 -17.59 69.68 60.48
CA CYS A 912 -16.34 69.30 61.15
C CYS A 912 -15.32 68.78 60.12
N SER A 913 -14.22 69.51 59.94
CA SER A 913 -13.19 69.20 58.94
C SER A 913 -12.02 68.39 59.52
N ILE A 914 -12.28 67.15 59.95
CA ILE A 914 -11.26 66.27 60.56
C ILE A 914 -10.32 65.67 59.50
N ASP A 915 -9.00 65.88 59.63
CA ASP A 915 -7.99 65.22 58.78
C ASP A 915 -7.76 63.75 59.23
N TYR A 916 -8.66 62.85 58.85
CA TYR A 916 -8.47 61.40 59.06
C TYR A 916 -7.17 60.86 58.43
N PRO A 917 -6.71 61.32 57.26
CA PRO A 917 -5.37 61.05 56.79
C PRO A 917 -4.25 61.48 57.75
N ALA A 918 -4.37 62.56 58.53
CA ALA A 918 -3.41 62.90 59.59
C ALA A 918 -3.44 61.89 60.73
N LYS A 919 -4.62 61.40 61.13
CA LYS A 919 -4.72 60.33 62.13
C LYS A 919 -3.96 59.09 61.66
N ALA A 920 -4.23 58.64 60.43
CA ALA A 920 -3.54 57.52 59.82
C ALA A 920 -2.02 57.72 59.72
N ARG A 921 -1.54 58.94 59.39
CA ARG A 921 -0.11 59.27 59.42
C ARG A 921 0.49 59.08 60.82
N LYS A 922 -0.12 59.66 61.86
CA LYS A 922 0.36 59.55 63.25
C LYS A 922 0.37 58.10 63.77
N VAL A 923 -0.65 57.31 63.44
CA VAL A 923 -0.73 55.88 63.78
C VAL A 923 0.41 55.09 63.12
N VAL A 924 0.73 55.36 61.85
CA VAL A 924 1.84 54.73 61.11
C VAL A 924 3.22 55.22 61.56
N GLU A 925 3.36 56.50 61.92
CA GLU A 925 4.57 57.06 62.52
C GLU A 925 4.89 56.38 63.86
N PHE A 926 3.88 56.18 64.71
CA PHE A 926 4.04 55.50 66.00
C PHE A 926 4.38 54.00 65.85
N LEU A 927 3.76 53.31 64.88
CA LEU A 927 4.16 51.95 64.47
C LEU A 927 5.63 51.89 64.02
N ASN A 928 6.10 52.89 63.26
CA ASN A 928 7.48 52.98 62.84
C ASN A 928 8.46 53.19 64.00
N LEU A 929 8.13 54.06 64.97
CA LEU A 929 8.93 54.24 66.18
C LEU A 929 9.05 52.94 67.00
N ALA A 930 7.94 52.22 67.16
CA ALA A 930 7.92 50.92 67.84
C ALA A 930 8.84 49.88 67.16
N ASN A 931 8.68 49.74 65.84
CA ASN A 931 9.47 48.84 65.01
C ASN A 931 10.98 49.19 65.05
N GLN A 932 11.34 50.47 64.95
CA GLN A 932 12.72 50.94 65.02
C GLN A 932 13.36 50.67 66.38
N GLN A 933 12.68 50.98 67.49
CA GLN A 933 13.23 50.80 68.84
C GLN A 933 13.50 49.31 69.14
N GLN A 934 12.58 48.41 68.76
CA GLN A 934 12.78 46.96 68.92
C GLN A 934 13.82 46.39 67.94
N GLY A 935 14.03 47.04 66.79
CA GLY A 935 15.17 46.80 65.89
C GLY A 935 16.54 46.95 66.58
N GLN A 936 16.65 47.84 67.58
CA GLN A 936 17.88 48.14 68.32
C GLN A 936 18.13 47.21 69.53
N GLY A 937 17.25 46.21 69.78
CA GLY A 937 17.41 45.27 70.88
C GLY A 937 16.96 45.81 72.25
N ALA A 938 16.16 46.88 72.27
CA ALA A 938 15.61 47.45 73.49
C ALA A 938 14.77 46.45 74.32
N ALA A 939 14.63 46.76 75.61
CA ALA A 939 13.69 46.06 76.49
C ALA A 939 12.26 46.07 75.90
N PRO A 940 11.41 45.06 76.19
CA PRO A 940 10.01 45.09 75.79
C PRO A 940 9.32 46.39 76.23
N THR A 941 8.47 46.94 75.38
CA THR A 941 7.72 48.19 75.58
C THR A 941 6.26 47.92 75.22
N PHE A 942 5.30 48.55 75.90
CA PHE A 942 3.92 48.58 75.42
C PHE A 942 3.71 49.85 74.59
N TRP A 943 3.56 49.68 73.28
CA TRP A 943 3.21 50.76 72.35
C TRP A 943 1.70 50.77 72.12
N ILE A 944 0.95 51.54 72.89
CA ILE A 944 -0.52 51.64 72.80
C ILE A 944 -0.85 52.72 71.76
N ASN A 945 -1.50 52.32 70.68
CA ASN A 945 -1.69 53.15 69.49
C ASN A 945 -3.18 53.23 69.15
N PHE A 946 -3.79 54.38 69.40
CA PHE A 946 -5.21 54.59 69.14
C PHE A 946 -5.39 54.90 67.65
N ALA A 947 -5.83 53.90 66.89
CA ALA A 947 -6.30 54.08 65.52
C ALA A 947 -7.69 54.74 65.46
N SER A 948 -8.38 54.84 66.59
CA SER A 948 -9.63 55.57 66.74
C SER A 948 -9.52 57.08 66.51
N ALA A 949 -10.60 57.70 66.07
CA ALA A 949 -10.76 59.16 66.09
C ALA A 949 -12.24 59.53 66.06
N GLN A 950 -12.82 59.70 67.25
CA GLN A 950 -14.21 60.07 67.46
C GLN A 950 -14.28 61.29 68.38
N TRP A 951 -15.01 62.33 67.97
CA TRP A 951 -15.01 63.62 68.65
C TRP A 951 -16.14 63.68 69.69
N ASN A 952 -15.80 63.89 70.95
CA ASN A 952 -16.74 64.12 72.08
C ASN A 952 -17.97 63.19 72.13
N GLY A 953 -17.80 61.90 71.79
CA GLY A 953 -18.90 60.93 71.80
C GLY A 953 -19.94 61.12 70.69
N MET A 954 -19.62 61.80 69.58
CA MET A 954 -20.49 61.89 68.41
C MET A 954 -19.95 61.08 67.21
N TYR A 955 -20.85 60.48 66.45
CA TYR A 955 -20.52 59.63 65.30
C TYR A 955 -19.99 60.47 64.12
N ILE A 956 -18.74 60.25 63.73
CA ILE A 956 -18.14 60.85 62.52
C ILE A 956 -17.35 59.77 61.75
N GLY A 957 -18.11 58.79 61.24
CA GLY A 957 -17.65 57.43 60.90
C GLY A 957 -16.77 57.23 59.67
N ASN A 958 -15.75 58.07 59.44
CA ASN A 958 -14.72 57.85 58.41
C ASN A 958 -13.30 57.60 59.00
N SER A 959 -13.11 57.88 60.30
CA SER A 959 -11.87 57.60 61.03
C SER A 959 -11.46 56.12 60.97
N ALA A 960 -12.40 55.24 61.35
CA ALA A 960 -12.21 53.80 61.33
C ALA A 960 -11.79 53.27 59.95
N GLU A 961 -12.36 53.79 58.86
CA GLU A 961 -12.02 53.32 57.51
C GLU A 961 -10.59 53.73 57.14
N VAL A 962 -10.23 55.00 57.30
CA VAL A 962 -8.93 55.54 56.90
C VAL A 962 -7.79 54.98 57.78
N ALA A 963 -7.99 54.90 59.10
CA ALA A 963 -6.96 54.42 60.02
C ALA A 963 -6.76 52.90 59.96
N ASN A 964 -7.84 52.10 59.96
CA ASN A 964 -7.72 50.64 59.87
C ASN A 964 -7.14 50.20 58.52
N ALA A 965 -7.44 50.93 57.44
CA ALA A 965 -6.82 50.71 56.13
C ALA A 965 -5.30 50.96 56.18
N ALA A 966 -4.85 52.06 56.78
CA ALA A 966 -3.43 52.40 56.88
C ALA A 966 -2.63 51.41 57.75
N VAL A 967 -3.20 50.96 58.88
CA VAL A 967 -2.60 49.88 59.70
C VAL A 967 -2.49 48.58 58.89
N ASN A 968 -3.54 48.21 58.15
CA ASN A 968 -3.53 47.02 57.32
C ASN A 968 -2.53 47.12 56.15
N GLU A 969 -2.40 48.29 55.52
CA GLU A 969 -1.39 48.54 54.49
C GLU A 969 0.03 48.45 55.06
N TYR A 970 0.29 49.04 56.23
CA TYR A 970 1.59 49.03 56.89
C TYR A 970 2.14 47.59 57.06
N PHE A 971 1.31 46.69 57.61
CA PHE A 971 1.66 45.27 57.71
C PHE A 971 1.70 44.58 56.33
N GLY A 972 0.88 45.01 55.36
CA GLY A 972 0.93 44.57 53.98
C GLY A 972 2.21 44.98 53.21
N GLN A 973 2.90 46.05 53.63
CA GLN A 973 4.19 46.49 53.09
C GLN A 973 5.37 45.80 53.79
N ILE A 974 5.39 45.75 55.14
CA ILE A 974 6.50 45.14 55.90
C ILE A 974 6.66 43.64 55.57
N ASN A 975 5.56 42.92 55.38
CA ASN A 975 5.60 41.50 55.00
C ASN A 975 6.13 41.25 53.56
N LYS A 976 6.54 42.28 52.81
CA LYS A 976 7.10 42.19 51.46
C LYS A 976 8.57 42.63 51.36
N MET A 977 9.23 42.96 52.48
CA MET A 977 10.61 43.47 52.45
C MET A 977 11.61 42.41 51.91
N PRO A 978 12.50 42.76 50.96
CA PRO A 978 13.50 41.83 50.44
C PRO A 978 14.52 41.42 51.50
N GLY A 979 14.87 40.14 51.57
CA GLY A 979 15.94 39.62 52.43
C GLY A 979 15.60 38.36 53.23
N GLY A 980 14.33 37.94 53.27
CA GLY A 980 13.92 36.64 53.84
C GLY A 980 13.98 36.52 55.37
N GLN A 981 14.48 37.52 56.09
CA GLN A 981 14.32 37.56 57.54
C GLN A 981 12.87 37.92 57.90
N PRO A 982 12.21 37.17 58.81
CA PRO A 982 10.88 37.52 59.26
C PRO A 982 10.92 38.86 60.03
N PRO A 983 9.89 39.73 59.89
CA PRO A 983 9.89 41.02 60.54
C PRO A 983 9.92 40.86 62.07
N ARG A 984 10.73 41.67 62.74
CA ARG A 984 10.94 41.57 64.19
C ARG A 984 9.67 42.02 64.91
N ARG A 985 9.20 41.23 65.88
CA ARG A 985 8.01 41.60 66.68
C ARG A 985 8.34 42.77 67.60
N PHE A 986 7.50 43.81 67.56
CA PHE A 986 7.82 45.08 68.21
C PHE A 986 6.82 45.60 69.27
N GLY A 987 5.78 44.83 69.61
CA GLY A 987 5.04 45.03 70.88
C GLY A 987 4.06 46.21 70.91
N SER A 988 3.05 46.22 70.04
CA SER A 988 2.07 47.31 69.99
C SER A 988 0.61 46.81 70.07
N ALA A 989 -0.18 47.48 70.90
CA ALA A 989 -1.64 47.31 70.95
C ALA A 989 -2.28 48.38 70.08
N ILE A 990 -3.12 47.97 69.11
CA ILE A 990 -3.78 48.89 68.18
C ILE A 990 -5.25 48.98 68.57
N LEU A 991 -5.66 50.11 69.15
CA LEU A 991 -7.02 50.33 69.65
C LEU A 991 -7.84 50.98 68.53
N MET A 992 -8.80 50.24 68.02
CA MET A 992 -9.54 50.56 66.80
C MET A 992 -11.01 50.90 67.11
N ASP A 993 -11.58 51.84 66.36
CA ASP A 993 -13.04 51.90 66.15
C ASP A 993 -13.39 50.91 65.02
N TYR A 994 -14.54 50.25 65.11
CA TYR A 994 -15.17 49.40 64.07
C TYR A 994 -14.23 48.47 63.28
N PRO A 995 -13.42 47.60 63.94
CA PRO A 995 -12.39 46.78 63.29
C PRO A 995 -12.95 45.70 62.35
N ASN A 996 -14.24 45.41 62.45
CA ASN A 996 -15.01 44.47 61.64
C ASN A 996 -15.45 45.06 60.28
N ARG A 997 -15.77 46.37 60.21
CA ARG A 997 -16.40 47.03 59.04
C ARG A 997 -15.56 46.96 57.74
N GLN A 998 -14.28 46.61 57.83
CA GLN A 998 -13.40 46.36 56.66
C GLN A 998 -13.24 44.88 56.25
N GLY A 999 -13.98 43.96 56.87
CA GLY A 999 -13.88 42.51 56.65
C GLY A 999 -12.68 41.89 57.34
N ASP A 1000 -12.50 42.20 58.63
CA ASP A 1000 -11.47 41.67 59.55
C ASP A 1000 -9.99 41.84 59.12
N LYS A 1001 -9.70 42.56 58.03
CA LYS A 1001 -8.36 42.61 57.40
C LYS A 1001 -7.28 43.06 58.39
N VAL A 1002 -7.54 44.15 59.11
CA VAL A 1002 -6.62 44.71 60.10
C VAL A 1002 -6.33 43.73 61.24
N ILE A 1003 -7.37 43.08 61.80
CA ILE A 1003 -7.24 42.05 62.84
C ILE A 1003 -6.36 40.90 62.32
N ASN A 1004 -6.69 40.34 61.16
CA ASN A 1004 -5.96 39.21 60.58
C ASN A 1004 -4.50 39.56 60.29
N SER A 1005 -4.21 40.78 59.84
CA SER A 1005 -2.84 41.29 59.63
C SER A 1005 -2.04 41.39 60.93
N LEU A 1006 -2.64 41.89 62.01
CA LEU A 1006 -2.03 41.94 63.35
C LEU A 1006 -1.77 40.52 63.91
N LEU A 1007 -2.76 39.62 63.83
CA LEU A 1007 -2.61 38.22 64.27
C LEU A 1007 -1.49 37.50 63.50
N ASN A 1008 -1.37 37.75 62.19
CA ASN A 1008 -0.33 37.19 61.35
C ASN A 1008 1.09 37.71 61.67
N PHE A 1009 1.23 38.87 62.30
CA PHE A 1009 2.53 39.39 62.73
C PHE A 1009 3.05 38.69 63.99
N ASN A 1010 2.17 38.04 64.77
CA ASN A 1010 2.55 37.26 65.95
C ASN A 1010 3.08 35.86 65.64
N ARG A 1011 3.27 35.49 64.36
CA ARG A 1011 3.81 34.18 63.96
C ARG A 1011 5.19 33.93 64.57
N VAL A 1012 5.45 32.68 64.94
CA VAL A 1012 6.78 32.22 65.35
C VAL A 1012 7.61 32.02 64.09
N ALA A 1013 8.84 32.55 64.06
CA ALA A 1013 9.81 32.17 63.05
C ALA A 1013 10.21 30.71 63.30
N GLN A 1014 10.00 29.84 62.30
CA GLN A 1014 10.50 28.46 62.29
C GLN A 1014 11.95 28.45 61.83
#